data_AF-W2TPZ8-F1
#
_entry.id   AF-W2TPZ8-F1
#
_cell.length_a   1.000
_cell.length_b   1.000
_cell.length_c   1.000
_cell.angle_alpha   90.00
_cell.angle_beta   90.00
_cell.angle_gamma   90.00
#
_symmetry.space_group_name_H-M   'P 1'
#
loop_
_entity.id
_entity.type
_entity.pdbx_description
1 polymer ?
#
loop_
_entity_poly.entity_id
_entity_poly.type
_entity_poly.pdbx_seq_one_letter_code
_entity_poly.pdbx_strand_id
1 'polypeptide(L)'
;MSEQWDHLIAPPSDLKPSLHDMQQSSGTWQRSSYESITIDHYRSNAVTHTDRSIVTNVRFSVESVRQLIHSTKKNRRLAKENERFLNESTAWYQEKSFLEKQVKDGEATIELLQKEVQEKHNTIAALEKRVAELLQSFSEHPAEEVSEAAAELILDKKDEGTQCETDSHDVGIQLEENTEGLATLKQEIAVLSAENKELCHKLSNLQDIVDDVSRLRKEQEYLREKCSFLETENVEVRKEEEKLLKDIANKDAELIKIKEEKQLLTDELDRLHTETKHSADLLKKNQELERFQLESEKLLEEHKMQISGLRSCVASYEQTIQSLRECEIDMKKQIDNKLVEAEKLDQECRTLRNVGDKLTQESMFANLLNSELQLKLSQAHSEIDELRSSLSREQNARKTEMESKRCMAELNKKLQESTSRLDELRLLNEKMSVELDYLRQKSANSASKEEMEQLSATLSRCQHDLEIALSEKNSLLEKEEHYRQEIAKTESLRFEIKSRDTIIAEYRSAEEKLQSDLTAKSNELLKIQTQFDELTHECCKIREEYHVFQESAEQQYCAMLEEKCKQIEAISARLAQLESYPGNSVFFFKMFLLFFGQTISIDGTLCTTCAAQKAKQAGDSEKNCLEKAVVAATKRMQDASTPNNMSEPPATSAADTRNGQREAELFKFTYYFIHLMHLFEATTSTSFLEEVDRAGQHTDISSRISDSLSLAQIVACFDNLEDYRLRSDSPDLRPELRRFFARIKYERDINALEAASDLHVVGMICRDQLVVLESTVHFMRHARHFLESCDRVFLDNAKELFRKEIQNIHDCKDALEKLIRLQWSLERENMELQLDRYRRQVEQFPSIHKENVVIKSELNAMKTQIEQYKLKLRQKSEEVERLEIERDRLTVLAKEFQKLDQESQDEVKEANRVIDELERKDKDASAELERCG
;
A
#
# COMPACT_ATOMS: atom_id res chain seq x y z
N MET A 1 -53.73 53.88 19.59
CA MET A 1 -52.88 54.87 18.89
C MET A 1 -52.40 54.17 17.61
N SER A 2 -53.10 54.28 16.48
CA SER A 2 -52.98 55.34 15.43
C SER A 2 -51.51 55.69 15.15
N GLU A 3 -50.96 55.73 13.93
CA GLU A 3 -51.53 55.75 12.57
C GLU A 3 -50.36 55.79 11.56
N GLN A 4 -50.68 55.55 10.27
CA GLN A 4 -49.94 55.99 9.06
C GLN A 4 -48.59 55.27 8.80
N TRP A 5 -48.33 54.68 7.64
CA TRP A 5 -48.19 55.31 6.33
C TRP A 5 -48.44 54.30 5.19
N ASP A 6 -49.41 54.60 4.33
CA ASP A 6 -49.52 54.07 2.97
C ASP A 6 -49.28 55.21 1.97
N HIS A 7 -48.43 54.96 0.97
CA HIS A 7 -48.52 55.37 -0.45
C HIS A 7 -47.16 55.65 -1.11
N LEU A 8 -47.10 55.27 -2.41
CA LEU A 8 -46.04 55.42 -3.44
C LEU A 8 -45.04 54.25 -3.43
N ILE A 9 -44.99 53.36 -4.44
CA ILE A 9 -44.46 53.61 -5.80
C ILE A 9 -44.98 52.52 -6.77
N ALA A 10 -45.23 52.93 -8.03
CA ALA A 10 -45.71 52.15 -9.18
C ALA A 10 -44.78 50.99 -9.65
N PRO A 11 -45.28 49.99 -10.39
CA PRO A 11 -44.47 48.88 -10.91
C PRO A 11 -43.79 49.25 -12.24
N PRO A 12 -42.53 48.84 -12.50
CA PRO A 12 -41.95 48.94 -13.82
C PRO A 12 -42.37 47.75 -14.68
N SER A 13 -42.87 48.12 -15.85
CA SER A 13 -43.25 47.31 -17.00
C SER A 13 -42.13 46.46 -17.60
N ASP A 14 -42.56 45.33 -18.13
CA ASP A 14 -41.90 44.33 -18.97
C ASP A 14 -40.79 44.83 -19.91
N LEU A 15 -39.62 44.18 -19.85
CA LEU A 15 -38.72 44.00 -21.00
C LEU A 15 -38.00 42.64 -20.89
N LYS A 16 -38.52 41.64 -21.62
CA LYS A 16 -37.80 40.44 -22.03
C LYS A 16 -36.94 40.77 -23.27
N PRO A 17 -35.66 40.36 -23.35
CA PRO A 17 -34.99 40.20 -24.63
C PRO A 17 -35.13 38.75 -25.11
N SER A 18 -35.59 38.58 -26.35
CA SER A 18 -35.68 37.31 -27.06
C SER A 18 -34.28 36.79 -27.44
N LEU A 19 -34.08 35.48 -27.23
CA LEU A 19 -33.03 34.70 -27.89
C LEU A 19 -33.27 34.69 -29.41
N HIS A 20 -32.62 35.57 -30.14
CA HIS A 20 -32.23 35.36 -31.53
C HIS A 20 -31.15 36.38 -31.87
N ASP A 21 -30.07 35.92 -32.51
CA ASP A 21 -28.89 36.68 -32.98
C ASP A 21 -27.60 36.49 -32.15
N MET A 22 -27.09 35.26 -32.20
CA MET A 22 -25.65 34.99 -32.05
C MET A 22 -25.20 33.98 -33.10
N GLN A 23 -25.10 34.43 -34.36
CA GLN A 23 -24.22 33.82 -35.34
C GLN A 23 -23.64 34.93 -36.23
N GLN A 24 -22.32 34.82 -36.47
CA GLN A 24 -21.50 35.64 -37.37
C GLN A 24 -20.88 36.92 -36.79
N SER A 25 -19.65 36.80 -36.29
CA SER A 25 -18.54 37.65 -36.76
C SER A 25 -17.18 37.12 -36.26
N SER A 26 -16.51 36.36 -37.13
CA SER A 26 -15.06 36.23 -37.12
C SER A 26 -14.46 37.57 -37.59
N GLY A 27 -13.65 38.22 -36.76
CA GLY A 27 -13.03 39.49 -37.13
C GLY A 27 -11.96 39.93 -36.12
N THR A 28 -10.70 39.65 -36.48
CA THR A 28 -9.48 40.40 -36.16
C THR A 28 -9.57 41.43 -35.02
N TRP A 29 -9.03 41.09 -33.84
CA TRP A 29 -8.70 42.07 -32.81
C TRP A 29 -7.30 42.64 -33.05
N GLN A 30 -7.26 43.84 -33.62
CA GLN A 30 -6.08 44.71 -33.61
C GLN A 30 -5.69 45.06 -32.17
N ARG A 31 -4.37 45.02 -31.89
CA ARG A 31 -3.76 45.61 -30.70
C ARG A 31 -4.03 47.11 -30.68
N SER A 32 -4.95 47.55 -29.82
CA SER A 32 -4.99 48.94 -29.36
C SER A 32 -4.22 49.03 -28.05
N SER A 33 -3.12 49.78 -28.07
CA SER A 33 -2.50 50.35 -26.89
C SER A 33 -3.54 51.14 -26.09
N TYR A 34 -3.64 50.90 -24.80
CA TYR A 34 -4.24 51.86 -23.88
C TYR A 34 -3.26 52.15 -22.74
N GLU A 35 -3.02 53.45 -22.64
CA GLU A 35 -2.08 54.13 -21.78
C GLU A 35 -2.38 53.93 -20.31
N SER A 36 -1.31 53.96 -19.54
CA SER A 36 -1.29 54.02 -18.09
C SER A 36 -1.93 55.33 -17.61
N ILE A 37 -3.18 55.29 -17.15
CA ILE A 37 -3.79 56.40 -16.42
C ILE A 37 -3.28 56.32 -14.97
N THR A 38 -2.26 57.12 -14.69
CA THR A 38 -1.83 57.54 -13.35
C THR A 38 -2.94 58.41 -12.73
N ILE A 39 -3.56 57.92 -11.65
CA ILE A 39 -4.44 58.73 -10.80
C ILE A 39 -3.64 59.11 -9.55
N ASP A 40 -2.84 60.16 -9.70
CA ASP A 40 -2.31 60.97 -8.60
C ASP A 40 -2.88 62.37 -8.78
N HIS A 41 -3.97 62.69 -8.07
CA HIS A 41 -4.34 64.03 -7.57
C HIS A 41 -5.80 63.98 -7.11
N TYR A 42 -6.01 64.05 -5.78
CA TYR A 42 -6.95 65.00 -5.15
C TYR A 42 -6.88 64.80 -3.63
N ARG A 43 -6.05 65.63 -2.99
CA ARG A 43 -6.05 65.86 -1.55
C ARG A 43 -6.58 67.28 -1.32
N SER A 44 -7.48 67.39 -0.35
CA SER A 44 -7.98 68.61 0.31
C SER A 44 -8.91 69.57 -0.46
N ASN A 45 -10.17 69.65 -0.02
CA ASN A 45 -10.59 70.69 0.93
C ASN A 45 -12.00 70.43 1.51
N ALA A 46 -12.18 70.97 2.72
CA ALA A 46 -13.27 70.73 3.66
C ALA A 46 -14.66 71.18 3.18
N VAL A 47 -15.70 70.39 3.49
CA VAL A 47 -17.05 70.88 3.77
C VAL A 47 -17.66 70.04 4.90
N THR A 48 -18.06 70.73 5.95
CA THR A 48 -18.80 70.25 7.12
C THR A 48 -20.24 69.89 6.74
N HIS A 49 -20.74 68.78 7.30
CA HIS A 49 -22.17 68.40 7.38
C HIS A 49 -22.95 68.31 6.05
N THR A 50 -23.04 67.11 5.47
CA THR A 50 -24.28 66.34 5.21
C THR A 50 -23.95 65.06 4.41
N ASP A 51 -24.73 64.00 4.65
CA ASP A 51 -24.80 62.73 3.90
C ASP A 51 -23.66 61.70 4.00
N ARG A 52 -23.64 61.01 5.15
CA ARG A 52 -23.05 59.67 5.32
C ARG A 52 -23.58 58.61 4.33
N SER A 53 -24.72 58.85 3.67
CA SER A 53 -25.34 57.95 2.68
C SER A 53 -24.60 57.92 1.32
N ILE A 54 -24.03 59.05 0.89
CA ILE A 54 -23.39 59.15 -0.43
C ILE A 54 -21.99 58.52 -0.40
N VAL A 55 -21.27 58.66 0.72
CA VAL A 55 -19.91 58.09 0.89
C VAL A 55 -19.94 56.56 0.96
N THR A 56 -20.98 55.96 1.53
CA THR A 56 -21.14 54.49 1.53
C THR A 56 -21.45 53.96 0.13
N ASN A 57 -22.32 54.63 -0.63
CA ASN A 57 -22.66 54.23 -2.00
C ASN A 57 -21.47 54.32 -2.97
N VAL A 58 -20.63 55.36 -2.86
CA VAL A 58 -19.41 55.47 -3.67
C VAL A 58 -18.41 54.36 -3.31
N ARG A 59 -18.29 54.02 -2.02
CA ARG A 59 -17.39 52.95 -1.56
C ARG A 59 -17.85 51.56 -2.03
N PHE A 60 -19.14 51.28 -2.00
CA PHE A 60 -19.71 50.04 -2.57
C PHE A 60 -19.51 49.96 -4.09
N SER A 61 -19.66 51.08 -4.80
CA SER A 61 -19.45 51.12 -6.25
C SER A 61 -17.98 50.91 -6.62
N VAL A 62 -17.04 51.51 -5.88
CA VAL A 62 -15.59 51.31 -6.09
C VAL A 62 -15.17 49.86 -5.80
N GLU A 63 -15.73 49.24 -4.75
CA GLU A 63 -15.42 47.85 -4.44
C GLU A 63 -16.02 46.88 -5.46
N SER A 64 -17.23 47.14 -5.94
CA SER A 64 -17.85 46.37 -7.04
C SER A 64 -17.01 46.47 -8.34
N VAL A 65 -16.52 47.67 -8.68
CA VAL A 65 -15.61 47.87 -9.82
C VAL A 65 -14.28 47.14 -9.63
N ARG A 66 -13.72 47.11 -8.41
CA ARG A 66 -12.50 46.34 -8.11
C ARG A 66 -12.71 44.84 -8.28
N GLN A 67 -13.82 44.32 -7.78
CA GLN A 67 -14.19 42.91 -7.95
C GLN A 67 -14.39 42.57 -9.44
N LEU A 68 -15.03 43.45 -10.20
CA LEU A 68 -15.20 43.28 -11.64
C LEU A 68 -13.85 43.28 -12.38
N ILE A 69 -12.94 44.19 -12.05
CA ILE A 69 -11.57 44.22 -12.61
C ILE A 69 -10.80 42.94 -12.26
N HIS A 70 -10.93 42.46 -11.03
CA HIS A 70 -10.26 41.25 -10.58
C HIS A 70 -10.81 40.00 -11.32
N SER A 71 -12.14 39.88 -11.42
CA SER A 71 -12.81 38.82 -12.18
C SER A 71 -12.42 38.86 -13.66
N THR A 72 -12.39 40.05 -14.26
CA THR A 72 -11.98 40.22 -15.67
C THR A 72 -10.52 39.82 -15.90
N LYS A 73 -9.62 40.18 -14.98
CA LYS A 73 -8.21 39.75 -15.02
C LYS A 73 -8.06 38.24 -14.87
N LYS A 74 -8.85 37.61 -13.98
CA LYS A 74 -8.88 36.15 -13.78
C LYS A 74 -9.38 35.45 -15.05
N ASN A 75 -10.49 35.89 -15.63
CA ASN A 75 -11.02 35.34 -16.87
C ASN A 75 -10.04 35.47 -18.04
N ARG A 76 -9.29 36.57 -18.11
CA ARG A 76 -8.25 36.75 -19.14
C ARG A 76 -7.05 35.80 -18.95
N ARG A 77 -6.71 35.44 -17.72
CA ARG A 77 -5.68 34.42 -17.45
C ARG A 77 -6.16 33.03 -17.85
N LEU A 78 -7.38 32.66 -17.44
CA LEU A 78 -7.99 31.39 -17.81
C LEU A 78 -8.16 31.24 -19.33
N ALA A 79 -8.53 32.32 -20.04
CA ALA A 79 -8.62 32.30 -21.49
C ALA A 79 -7.27 32.00 -22.17
N LYS A 80 -6.17 32.60 -21.67
CA LYS A 80 -4.81 32.34 -22.17
C LYS A 80 -4.33 30.93 -21.86
N GLU A 81 -4.73 30.40 -20.71
CA GLU A 81 -4.39 29.04 -20.29
C GLU A 81 -5.15 28.01 -21.12
N ASN A 82 -6.45 28.22 -21.37
CA ASN A 82 -7.23 27.40 -22.30
C ASN A 82 -6.67 27.45 -23.73
N GLU A 83 -6.25 28.61 -24.20
CA GLU A 83 -5.59 28.75 -25.51
C GLU A 83 -4.27 27.97 -25.56
N ARG A 84 -3.49 27.98 -24.47
CA ARG A 84 -2.28 27.16 -24.37
C ARG A 84 -2.60 25.67 -24.42
N PHE A 85 -3.58 25.20 -23.65
CA PHE A 85 -4.02 23.80 -23.67
C PHE A 85 -4.53 23.36 -25.04
N LEU A 86 -5.27 24.23 -25.75
CA LEU A 86 -5.72 23.98 -27.11
C LEU A 86 -4.54 23.83 -28.09
N ASN A 87 -3.52 24.68 -27.96
CA ASN A 87 -2.33 24.62 -28.80
C ASN A 87 -1.48 23.36 -28.51
N GLU A 88 -1.29 23.01 -27.23
CA GLU A 88 -0.60 21.79 -26.82
C GLU A 88 -1.34 20.53 -27.29
N SER A 89 -2.67 20.52 -27.17
CA SER A 89 -3.50 19.42 -27.68
C SER A 89 -3.37 19.28 -29.20
N THR A 90 -3.36 20.39 -29.94
CA THR A 90 -3.19 20.39 -31.39
C THR A 90 -1.81 19.86 -31.80
N ALA A 91 -0.74 20.27 -31.11
CA ALA A 91 0.61 19.76 -31.34
C ALA A 91 0.69 18.25 -31.07
N TRP A 92 0.07 17.79 -29.98
CA TRP A 92 0.00 16.36 -29.66
C TRP A 92 -0.73 15.54 -30.73
N TYR A 93 -1.84 16.04 -31.28
CA TYR A 93 -2.53 15.36 -32.39
C TYR A 93 -1.68 15.29 -33.67
N GLN A 94 -0.86 16.31 -33.95
CA GLN A 94 0.07 16.29 -35.08
C GLN A 94 1.18 15.27 -34.87
N GLU A 95 1.78 15.23 -33.68
CA GLU A 95 2.81 14.25 -33.32
C GLU A 95 2.26 12.82 -33.36
N LYS A 96 1.06 12.59 -32.82
CA LYS A 96 0.36 11.31 -32.91
C LYS A 96 0.16 10.89 -34.37
N SER A 97 -0.35 11.79 -35.22
CA SER A 97 -0.54 11.49 -36.65
C SER A 97 0.77 11.17 -37.37
N PHE A 98 1.87 11.81 -36.97
CA PHE A 98 3.19 11.53 -37.53
C PHE A 98 3.72 10.15 -37.11
N LEU A 99 3.56 9.78 -35.84
CA LEU A 99 3.95 8.47 -35.32
C LEU A 99 3.09 7.35 -35.92
N GLU A 100 1.77 7.54 -36.04
CA GLU A 100 0.87 6.57 -36.70
C GLU A 100 1.27 6.33 -38.16
N LYS A 101 1.76 7.37 -38.86
CA LYS A 101 2.30 7.22 -40.21
C LYS A 101 3.59 6.40 -40.23
N GLN A 102 4.54 6.67 -39.32
CA GLN A 102 5.77 5.89 -39.23
C GLN A 102 5.50 4.41 -38.94
N VAL A 103 4.53 4.11 -38.08
CA VAL A 103 4.13 2.72 -37.79
C VAL A 103 3.60 2.05 -39.06
N LYS A 104 2.72 2.71 -39.82
CA LYS A 104 2.19 2.16 -41.09
C LYS A 104 3.27 1.95 -42.14
N ASP A 105 4.19 2.89 -42.29
CA ASP A 105 5.31 2.78 -43.23
C ASP A 105 6.27 1.63 -42.82
N GLY A 106 6.46 1.43 -41.51
CA GLY A 106 7.19 0.29 -40.95
C GLY A 106 6.50 -1.05 -41.20
N GLU A 107 5.20 -1.15 -40.96
CA GLU A 107 4.38 -2.34 -41.25
C GLU A 107 4.44 -2.72 -42.74
N ALA A 108 4.34 -1.74 -43.64
CA ALA A 108 4.46 -1.97 -45.09
C ALA A 108 5.86 -2.50 -45.47
N THR A 109 6.91 -2.01 -44.81
CA THR A 109 8.29 -2.49 -45.03
C THR A 109 8.46 -3.92 -44.53
N ILE A 110 7.88 -4.27 -43.38
CA ILE A 110 7.88 -5.64 -42.85
C ILE A 110 7.16 -6.58 -43.81
N GLU A 111 6.00 -6.18 -44.36
CA GLU A 111 5.25 -7.00 -45.31
C GLU A 111 6.04 -7.25 -46.61
N LEU A 112 6.78 -6.24 -47.09
CA LEU A 112 7.69 -6.39 -48.24
C LEU A 112 8.84 -7.38 -47.94
N LEU A 113 9.48 -7.25 -46.78
CA LEU A 113 10.56 -8.16 -46.38
C LEU A 113 10.05 -9.59 -46.17
N GLN A 114 8.85 -9.77 -45.63
CA GLN A 114 8.23 -11.10 -45.51
C GLN A 114 7.96 -11.72 -46.88
N LYS A 115 7.48 -10.95 -47.86
CA LYS A 115 7.32 -11.44 -49.25
C LYS A 115 8.67 -11.83 -49.85
N GLU A 116 9.70 -11.01 -49.67
CA GLU A 116 11.05 -11.33 -50.18
C GLU A 116 11.61 -12.60 -49.54
N VAL A 117 11.50 -12.76 -48.21
CA VAL A 117 11.92 -13.97 -47.50
C VAL A 117 11.15 -15.20 -48.01
N GLN A 118 9.84 -15.07 -48.24
CA GLN A 118 9.02 -16.15 -48.77
C GLN A 118 9.43 -16.55 -50.20
N GLU A 119 9.73 -15.58 -51.08
CA GLU A 119 10.24 -15.84 -52.43
C GLU A 119 11.59 -16.54 -52.40
N LYS A 120 12.50 -16.11 -51.51
CA LYS A 120 13.79 -16.78 -51.29
C LYS A 120 13.60 -18.21 -50.77
N HIS A 121 12.67 -18.41 -49.84
CA HIS A 121 12.37 -19.74 -49.31
C HIS A 121 11.81 -20.67 -50.39
N ASN A 122 10.90 -20.17 -51.23
CA ASN A 122 10.39 -20.92 -52.38
C ASN A 122 11.51 -21.27 -53.38
N THR A 123 12.47 -20.37 -53.58
CA THR A 123 13.64 -20.61 -54.44
C THR A 123 14.55 -21.69 -53.87
N ILE A 124 14.82 -21.64 -52.55
CA ILE A 124 15.59 -22.68 -51.84
C ILE A 124 14.88 -24.03 -51.98
N ALA A 125 13.58 -24.09 -51.73
CA ALA A 125 12.80 -25.33 -51.87
C ALA A 125 12.84 -25.90 -53.31
N ALA A 126 12.82 -25.02 -54.33
CA ALA A 126 12.97 -25.44 -55.73
C ALA A 126 14.38 -25.99 -56.02
N LEU A 127 15.42 -25.38 -55.46
CA LEU A 127 16.80 -25.86 -55.58
C LEU A 127 17.02 -27.18 -54.83
N GLU A 128 16.50 -27.31 -53.61
CA GLU A 128 16.53 -28.56 -52.83
C GLU A 128 15.83 -29.68 -53.57
N LYS A 129 14.67 -29.41 -54.18
CA LYS A 129 13.95 -30.38 -55.02
C LYS A 129 14.80 -30.79 -56.22
N ARG A 130 15.45 -29.85 -56.91
CA ARG A 130 16.32 -30.14 -58.06
C ARG A 130 17.56 -30.94 -57.65
N VAL A 131 18.14 -30.67 -56.48
CA VAL A 131 19.25 -31.45 -55.92
C VAL A 131 18.77 -32.86 -55.57
N ALA A 132 17.58 -33.02 -54.99
CA ALA A 132 16.99 -34.31 -54.71
C ALA A 132 16.72 -35.11 -56.00
N GLU A 133 16.18 -34.47 -57.04
CA GLU A 133 15.97 -35.07 -58.37
C GLU A 133 17.31 -35.49 -59.02
N LEU A 134 18.37 -34.68 -58.89
CA LEU A 134 19.71 -35.03 -59.37
C LEU A 134 20.30 -36.21 -58.59
N LEU A 135 20.23 -36.18 -57.25
CA LEU A 135 20.69 -37.28 -56.40
C LEU A 135 19.91 -38.58 -56.66
N GLN A 136 18.62 -38.48 -56.99
CA GLN A 136 17.81 -39.61 -57.41
C GLN A 136 18.21 -40.12 -58.80
N SER A 137 18.53 -39.24 -59.75
CA SER A 137 19.09 -39.67 -61.05
C SER A 137 20.44 -40.37 -60.92
N PHE A 138 21.27 -39.98 -59.94
CA PHE A 138 22.52 -40.67 -59.61
C PHE A 138 22.30 -42.02 -58.91
N SER A 139 21.20 -42.20 -58.19
CA SER A 139 20.89 -43.46 -57.48
C SER A 139 20.11 -44.46 -58.34
N GLU A 140 19.41 -44.00 -59.38
CA GLU A 140 18.70 -44.84 -60.36
C GLU A 140 19.62 -45.31 -61.53
N HIS A 141 20.81 -44.72 -61.69
CA HIS A 141 21.88 -45.22 -62.57
C HIS A 141 23.22 -45.42 -61.84
N PRO A 142 23.33 -46.36 -60.88
CA PRO A 142 24.62 -46.78 -60.37
C PRO A 142 25.23 -47.80 -61.33
N ALA A 143 26.31 -47.39 -62.01
CA ALA A 143 27.23 -48.23 -62.79
C ALA A 143 26.75 -48.70 -64.18
N GLU A 144 26.91 -47.86 -65.21
CA GLU A 144 27.31 -48.38 -66.54
C GLU A 144 28.05 -47.35 -67.43
N GLU A 145 27.82 -46.03 -67.33
CA GLU A 145 28.40 -45.09 -68.31
C GLU A 145 29.70 -44.35 -67.89
N VAL A 146 30.17 -44.47 -66.64
CA VAL A 146 31.41 -43.77 -66.17
C VAL A 146 32.64 -44.69 -66.16
N SER A 147 32.48 -45.99 -66.47
CA SER A 147 33.59 -46.95 -66.56
C SER A 147 34.08 -47.22 -67.98
N GLU A 148 33.32 -46.87 -69.03
CA GLU A 148 33.67 -47.19 -70.42
C GLU A 148 34.50 -46.05 -71.06
N ALA A 149 34.19 -44.79 -70.77
CA ALA A 149 34.93 -43.64 -71.31
C ALA A 149 36.33 -43.40 -70.69
N ALA A 150 36.61 -43.97 -69.50
CA ALA A 150 37.90 -43.83 -68.83
C ALA A 150 38.86 -45.00 -69.07
N ALA A 151 38.36 -46.14 -69.59
CA ALA A 151 39.15 -47.33 -69.89
C ALA A 151 39.57 -47.45 -71.37
N GLU A 152 38.92 -46.72 -72.29
CA GLU A 152 39.26 -46.75 -73.73
C GLU A 152 40.46 -45.84 -74.13
N LEU A 153 41.00 -45.01 -73.23
CA LEU A 153 42.05 -44.03 -73.57
C LEU A 153 43.47 -44.36 -73.06
N ILE A 154 43.68 -45.53 -72.43
CA ILE A 154 44.97 -45.90 -71.80
C ILE A 154 45.56 -47.25 -72.29
N LEU A 155 45.01 -47.88 -73.33
CA LEU A 155 45.52 -49.16 -73.85
C LEU A 155 45.88 -49.24 -75.34
N ASP A 156 46.05 -48.12 -76.06
CA ASP A 156 46.58 -48.14 -77.44
C ASP A 156 47.77 -47.18 -77.60
N LYS A 157 48.97 -47.65 -77.24
CA LYS A 157 50.28 -47.18 -77.77
C LYS A 157 51.46 -47.96 -77.18
N LYS A 158 51.53 -49.24 -77.49
CA LYS A 158 52.82 -49.93 -77.60
C LYS A 158 52.63 -51.15 -78.47
N ASP A 159 53.54 -51.28 -79.44
CA ASP A 159 53.67 -52.37 -80.41
C ASP A 159 52.90 -52.15 -81.72
N GLU A 160 53.57 -51.51 -82.68
CA GLU A 160 53.64 -51.94 -84.08
C GLU A 160 54.54 -50.96 -84.87
N GLY A 161 55.76 -51.39 -85.19
CA GLY A 161 56.72 -50.54 -85.88
C GLY A 161 58.07 -51.16 -86.22
N THR A 162 58.13 -52.46 -86.53
CA THR A 162 59.24 -53.04 -87.31
C THR A 162 58.79 -54.36 -87.94
N GLN A 163 58.33 -54.33 -89.19
CA GLN A 163 58.57 -55.33 -90.25
C GLN A 163 57.56 -55.16 -91.38
N CYS A 164 58.02 -54.62 -92.52
CA CYS A 164 57.81 -55.21 -93.84
C CYS A 164 58.52 -54.36 -94.90
N GLU A 165 59.30 -55.05 -95.74
CA GLU A 165 59.55 -54.83 -97.17
C GLU A 165 60.99 -55.28 -97.50
N THR A 166 61.28 -56.18 -98.43
CA THR A 166 60.49 -57.16 -99.20
C THR A 166 61.53 -58.01 -99.95
N ASP A 167 61.26 -59.30 -100.12
CA ASP A 167 61.96 -60.16 -101.07
C ASP A 167 61.75 -59.70 -102.53
N SER A 168 62.80 -59.80 -103.36
CA SER A 168 62.64 -59.94 -104.82
C SER A 168 63.69 -60.91 -105.39
N HIS A 169 63.21 -61.92 -106.11
CA HIS A 169 63.93 -63.05 -106.70
C HIS A 169 64.52 -62.75 -108.11
N ASP A 170 65.81 -63.08 -108.28
CA ASP A 170 66.43 -64.04 -109.20
C ASP A 170 66.34 -64.00 -110.77
N VAL A 171 67.46 -64.47 -111.38
CA VAL A 171 67.74 -65.07 -112.72
C VAL A 171 68.16 -64.19 -113.93
N GLY A 172 69.47 -64.19 -114.26
CA GLY A 172 70.11 -65.06 -115.29
C GLY A 172 70.10 -64.75 -116.82
N ILE A 173 71.28 -64.36 -117.33
CA ILE A 173 72.08 -64.77 -118.54
C ILE A 173 71.56 -64.72 -120.02
N GLN A 174 72.49 -64.29 -120.90
CA GLN A 174 72.73 -64.53 -122.37
C GLN A 174 72.16 -63.46 -123.32
N LEU A 175 72.91 -62.65 -124.10
CA LEU A 175 74.09 -62.73 -124.99
C LEU A 175 73.79 -63.19 -126.45
N GLU A 176 73.94 -62.21 -127.37
CA GLU A 176 74.28 -62.25 -128.81
C GLU A 176 73.22 -62.33 -129.95
N GLU A 177 73.22 -61.22 -130.74
CA GLU A 177 73.12 -61.12 -132.21
C GLU A 177 71.79 -61.43 -132.93
N ASN A 178 71.33 -60.72 -133.98
CA ASN A 178 71.57 -59.43 -134.62
C ASN A 178 70.55 -59.40 -135.77
N THR A 179 69.77 -58.31 -135.90
CA THR A 179 68.81 -57.94 -136.99
C THR A 179 67.33 -57.71 -136.59
N GLU A 180 66.99 -57.67 -135.29
CA GLU A 180 65.70 -57.14 -134.77
C GLU A 180 65.84 -55.88 -133.88
N GLY A 181 67.08 -55.42 -133.66
CA GLY A 181 67.44 -54.37 -132.69
C GLY A 181 66.82 -52.97 -132.89
N LEU A 182 66.31 -52.65 -134.08
CA LEU A 182 65.72 -51.34 -134.35
C LEU A 182 64.23 -51.25 -133.93
N ALA A 183 63.54 -52.40 -133.87
CA ALA A 183 62.14 -52.47 -133.41
C ALA A 183 62.07 -52.59 -131.88
N THR A 184 62.98 -53.38 -131.29
CA THR A 184 63.10 -53.52 -129.83
C THR A 184 63.60 -52.25 -129.15
N LEU A 185 64.56 -51.50 -129.73
CA LEU A 185 64.96 -50.19 -129.19
C LEU A 185 63.81 -49.16 -129.19
N LYS A 186 62.93 -49.20 -130.20
CA LYS A 186 61.73 -48.34 -130.19
C LYS A 186 60.73 -48.76 -129.11
N GLN A 187 60.62 -50.06 -128.85
CA GLN A 187 59.77 -50.59 -127.80
C GLN A 187 60.35 -50.33 -126.40
N GLU A 188 61.66 -50.46 -126.21
CA GLU A 188 62.35 -50.06 -124.97
C GLU A 188 62.26 -48.56 -124.72
N ILE A 189 62.43 -47.70 -125.73
CA ILE A 189 62.23 -46.25 -125.57
C ILE A 189 60.77 -45.94 -125.20
N ALA A 190 59.80 -46.69 -125.74
CA ALA A 190 58.40 -46.53 -125.38
C ALA A 190 58.10 -47.01 -123.94
N VAL A 191 58.69 -48.13 -123.51
CA VAL A 191 58.59 -48.66 -122.13
C VAL A 191 59.27 -47.71 -121.16
N LEU A 192 60.50 -47.29 -121.41
CA LEU A 192 61.22 -46.30 -120.60
C LEU A 192 60.53 -44.94 -120.58
N SER A 193 59.86 -44.55 -121.67
CA SER A 193 59.02 -43.34 -121.68
C SER A 193 57.74 -43.52 -120.86
N ALA A 194 57.14 -44.71 -120.82
CA ALA A 194 55.99 -45.02 -119.99
C ALA A 194 56.38 -45.08 -118.51
N GLU A 195 57.50 -45.72 -118.18
CA GLU A 195 58.08 -45.77 -116.84
C GLU A 195 58.48 -44.38 -116.36
N ASN A 196 59.11 -43.54 -117.21
CA ASN A 196 59.38 -42.14 -116.84
C ASN A 196 58.09 -41.35 -116.59
N LYS A 197 57.03 -41.58 -117.38
CA LYS A 197 55.73 -40.96 -117.11
C LYS A 197 55.15 -41.45 -115.79
N GLU A 198 55.24 -42.73 -115.49
CA GLU A 198 54.78 -43.31 -114.23
C GLU A 198 55.59 -42.78 -113.04
N LEU A 199 56.91 -42.66 -113.16
CA LEU A 199 57.78 -42.06 -112.16
C LEU A 199 57.47 -40.58 -111.96
N CYS A 200 57.16 -39.82 -113.02
CA CYS A 200 56.65 -38.46 -112.90
C CYS A 200 55.29 -38.40 -112.16
N HIS A 201 54.39 -39.35 -112.40
CA HIS A 201 53.12 -39.43 -111.66
C HIS A 201 53.35 -39.80 -110.19
N LYS A 202 54.24 -40.76 -109.90
CA LYS A 202 54.62 -41.13 -108.53
C LYS A 202 55.29 -39.96 -107.81
N LEU A 203 56.16 -39.21 -108.48
CA LEU A 203 56.76 -37.98 -107.93
C LEU A 203 55.70 -36.91 -107.65
N SER A 204 54.72 -36.74 -108.53
CA SER A 204 53.58 -35.83 -108.30
C SER A 204 52.78 -36.26 -107.07
N ASN A 205 52.44 -37.54 -106.96
CA ASN A 205 51.70 -38.06 -105.80
C ASN A 205 52.49 -37.93 -104.50
N LEU A 206 53.81 -38.13 -104.55
CA LEU A 206 54.69 -37.92 -103.39
C LEU A 206 54.75 -36.44 -103.01
N GLN A 207 54.74 -35.52 -103.98
CA GLN A 207 54.64 -34.09 -103.72
C GLN A 207 53.30 -33.74 -103.05
N ASP A 208 52.18 -34.31 -103.51
CA ASP A 208 50.87 -34.12 -102.89
C ASP A 208 50.86 -34.62 -101.44
N ILE A 209 51.47 -35.79 -101.17
CA ILE A 209 51.61 -36.31 -99.80
C ILE A 209 52.48 -35.39 -98.93
N VAL A 210 53.57 -34.83 -99.47
CA VAL A 210 54.42 -33.87 -98.74
C VAL A 210 53.65 -32.59 -98.41
N ASP A 211 52.81 -32.10 -99.34
CA ASP A 211 51.97 -30.93 -99.14
C ASP A 211 50.87 -31.22 -98.10
N ASP A 212 50.28 -32.42 -98.12
CA ASP A 212 49.31 -32.89 -97.14
C ASP A 212 49.90 -33.05 -95.74
N VAL A 213 51.09 -33.64 -95.62
CA VAL A 213 51.84 -33.73 -94.36
C VAL A 213 52.20 -32.34 -93.84
N SER A 214 52.56 -31.41 -94.73
CA SER A 214 52.83 -30.02 -94.36
C SER A 214 51.57 -29.30 -93.86
N ARG A 215 50.41 -29.58 -94.46
CA ARG A 215 49.10 -29.07 -94.00
C ARG A 215 48.70 -29.66 -92.65
N LEU A 216 48.83 -30.98 -92.47
CA LEU A 216 48.54 -31.66 -91.21
C LEU A 216 49.47 -31.19 -90.08
N ARG A 217 50.75 -30.91 -90.37
CA ARG A 217 51.67 -30.32 -89.37
C ARG A 217 51.23 -28.92 -88.94
N LYS A 218 50.75 -28.09 -89.87
CA LYS A 218 50.20 -26.76 -89.54
C LYS A 218 48.93 -26.87 -88.70
N GLU A 219 48.05 -27.82 -89.02
CA GLU A 219 46.83 -28.08 -88.25
C GLU A 219 47.15 -28.62 -86.85
N GLN A 220 48.13 -29.54 -86.74
CA GLN A 220 48.62 -30.05 -85.46
C GLN A 220 49.19 -28.92 -84.58
N GLU A 221 49.97 -28.00 -85.16
CA GLU A 221 50.52 -26.87 -84.42
C GLU A 221 49.41 -25.92 -83.95
N TYR A 222 48.45 -25.60 -84.83
CA TYR A 222 47.28 -24.80 -84.48
C TYR A 222 46.46 -25.43 -83.34
N LEU A 223 46.23 -26.74 -83.38
CA LEU A 223 45.53 -27.44 -82.30
C LEU A 223 46.35 -27.45 -81.00
N ARG A 224 47.67 -27.56 -81.08
CA ARG A 224 48.55 -27.47 -79.91
C ARG A 224 48.49 -26.08 -79.26
N GLU A 225 48.55 -25.02 -80.07
CA GLU A 225 48.39 -23.64 -79.59
C GLU A 225 47.01 -23.42 -78.96
N LYS A 226 45.95 -23.95 -79.59
CA LYS A 226 44.58 -23.88 -79.06
C LYS A 226 44.44 -24.62 -77.73
N CYS A 227 45.01 -25.81 -77.59
CA CYS A 227 45.04 -26.54 -76.32
C CYS A 227 45.78 -25.77 -75.24
N SER A 228 46.95 -25.19 -75.57
CA SER A 228 47.71 -24.38 -74.62
C SER A 228 46.93 -23.14 -74.15
N PHE A 229 46.22 -22.46 -75.06
CA PHE A 229 45.34 -21.35 -74.70
C PHE A 229 44.20 -21.79 -73.77
N LEU A 230 43.50 -22.88 -74.10
CA LEU A 230 42.40 -23.40 -73.27
C LEU A 230 42.91 -23.90 -71.90
N GLU A 231 44.13 -24.42 -71.80
CA GLU A 231 44.76 -24.76 -70.52
C GLU A 231 44.99 -23.51 -69.68
N THR A 232 45.47 -22.42 -70.28
CA THR A 232 45.64 -21.14 -69.56
C THR A 232 44.31 -20.54 -69.10
N GLU A 233 43.28 -20.57 -69.95
CA GLU A 233 41.93 -20.11 -69.62
C GLU A 233 41.32 -20.95 -68.48
N ASN A 234 41.47 -22.27 -68.51
CA ASN A 234 41.03 -23.14 -67.42
C ASN A 234 41.72 -22.83 -66.09
N VAL A 235 43.01 -22.47 -66.11
CA VAL A 235 43.74 -22.06 -64.91
C VAL A 235 43.21 -20.73 -64.37
N GLU A 236 42.85 -19.78 -65.24
CA GLU A 236 42.25 -18.50 -64.84
C GLU A 236 40.84 -18.70 -64.27
N VAL A 237 39.99 -19.50 -64.90
CA VAL A 237 38.65 -19.85 -64.39
C VAL A 237 38.75 -20.51 -63.02
N ARG A 238 39.69 -21.43 -62.79
CA ARG A 238 39.90 -22.03 -61.46
C ARG A 238 40.33 -21.02 -60.40
N LYS A 239 41.14 -20.02 -60.76
CA LYS A 239 41.50 -18.93 -59.84
C LYS A 239 40.30 -18.05 -59.49
N GLU A 240 39.43 -17.78 -60.46
CA GLU A 240 38.18 -17.04 -60.23
C GLU A 240 37.21 -17.84 -59.35
N GLU A 241 37.07 -19.14 -59.59
CA GLU A 241 36.28 -20.06 -58.76
C GLU A 241 36.79 -20.06 -57.31
N GLU A 242 38.10 -20.20 -57.10
CA GLU A 242 38.70 -20.17 -55.76
C GLU A 242 38.44 -18.83 -55.05
N LYS A 243 38.53 -17.71 -55.78
CA LYS A 243 38.23 -16.38 -55.25
C LYS A 243 36.74 -16.27 -54.85
N LEU A 244 35.82 -16.73 -55.70
CA LEU A 244 34.39 -16.71 -55.41
C LEU A 244 34.03 -17.60 -54.22
N LEU A 245 34.62 -18.79 -54.10
CA LEU A 245 34.43 -19.66 -52.94
C LEU A 245 34.91 -19.00 -51.64
N LYS A 246 36.03 -18.27 -51.69
CA LYS A 246 36.53 -17.50 -50.55
C LYS A 246 35.59 -16.34 -50.19
N ASP A 247 35.05 -15.64 -51.19
CA ASP A 247 34.09 -14.56 -50.98
C ASP A 247 32.77 -15.09 -50.39
N ILE A 248 32.29 -16.26 -50.85
CA ILE A 248 31.12 -16.96 -50.26
C ILE A 248 31.39 -17.31 -48.80
N ALA A 249 32.54 -17.93 -48.49
CA ALA A 249 32.88 -18.28 -47.11
C ALA A 249 32.96 -17.05 -46.18
N ASN A 250 33.48 -15.92 -46.67
CA ASN A 250 33.49 -14.67 -45.93
C ASN A 250 32.06 -14.13 -45.70
N LYS A 251 31.19 -14.20 -46.72
CA LYS A 251 29.79 -13.77 -46.61
C LYS A 251 28.99 -14.66 -45.65
N ASP A 252 29.24 -15.96 -45.63
CA ASP A 252 28.64 -16.86 -44.65
C ASP A 252 29.08 -16.53 -43.22
N ALA A 253 30.35 -16.19 -43.02
CA ALA A 253 30.85 -15.73 -41.72
C ALA A 253 30.22 -14.39 -41.28
N GLU A 254 30.04 -13.43 -42.21
CA GLU A 254 29.29 -12.19 -41.94
C GLU A 254 27.83 -12.47 -41.59
N LEU A 255 27.18 -13.41 -42.28
CA LEU A 255 25.79 -13.78 -42.04
C LEU A 255 25.60 -14.43 -40.66
N ILE A 256 26.55 -15.25 -40.21
CA ILE A 256 26.55 -15.81 -38.84
C ILE A 256 26.63 -14.69 -37.81
N LYS A 257 27.55 -13.72 -37.98
CA LYS A 257 27.68 -12.57 -37.08
C LYS A 257 26.39 -11.74 -37.01
N ILE A 258 25.76 -11.47 -38.16
CA ILE A 258 24.49 -10.73 -38.21
C ILE A 258 23.37 -11.51 -37.50
N LYS A 259 23.35 -12.85 -37.60
CA LYS A 259 22.39 -13.68 -36.86
C LYS A 259 22.61 -13.59 -35.34
N GLU A 260 23.86 -13.62 -34.89
CA GLU A 260 24.20 -13.45 -33.48
C GLU A 260 23.82 -12.06 -32.96
N GLU A 261 24.12 -11.00 -33.71
CA GLU A 261 23.71 -9.63 -33.37
C GLU A 261 22.19 -9.46 -33.33
N LYS A 262 21.46 -10.05 -34.28
CA LYS A 262 20.00 -10.07 -34.27
C LYS A 262 19.45 -10.78 -33.03
N GLN A 263 20.06 -11.90 -32.63
CA GLN A 263 19.64 -12.62 -31.42
C GLN A 263 19.85 -11.77 -30.19
N LEU A 264 21.03 -11.13 -30.05
CA LEU A 264 21.32 -10.22 -28.93
C LEU A 264 20.34 -9.05 -28.86
N LEU A 265 19.98 -8.45 -30.00
CA LEU A 265 18.98 -7.38 -30.05
C LEU A 265 17.58 -7.88 -29.69
N THR A 266 17.24 -9.12 -30.04
CA THR A 266 15.96 -9.75 -29.66
C THR A 266 15.90 -9.98 -28.16
N ASP A 267 16.96 -10.54 -27.58
CA ASP A 267 17.08 -10.76 -26.13
C ASP A 267 17.02 -9.43 -25.35
N GLU A 268 17.65 -8.38 -25.87
CA GLU A 268 17.60 -7.04 -25.27
C GLU A 268 16.20 -6.41 -25.38
N LEU A 269 15.50 -6.60 -26.50
CA LEU A 269 14.11 -6.17 -26.62
C LEU A 269 13.21 -6.89 -25.62
N ASP A 270 13.36 -8.20 -25.45
CA ASP A 270 12.60 -8.98 -24.46
C ASP A 270 12.89 -8.48 -23.04
N ARG A 271 14.18 -8.22 -22.72
CA ARG A 271 14.57 -7.61 -21.44
C ARG A 271 13.88 -6.27 -21.23
N LEU A 272 13.90 -5.36 -22.21
CA LEU A 272 13.24 -4.05 -22.13
C LEU A 272 11.71 -4.17 -22.01
N HIS A 273 11.09 -5.15 -22.65
CA HIS A 273 9.65 -5.43 -22.48
C HIS A 273 9.33 -5.87 -21.05
N THR A 274 10.15 -6.75 -20.46
CA THR A 274 9.97 -7.16 -19.05
C THR A 274 10.18 -5.99 -18.09
N GLU A 275 11.16 -5.13 -18.34
CA GLU A 275 11.42 -3.91 -17.55
C GLU A 275 10.27 -2.91 -17.67
N THR A 276 9.72 -2.72 -18.87
CA THR A 276 8.54 -1.87 -19.10
C THR A 276 7.31 -2.39 -18.34
N LYS A 277 7.08 -3.71 -18.37
CA LYS A 277 6.00 -4.36 -17.61
C LYS A 277 6.19 -4.17 -16.10
N HIS A 278 7.41 -4.35 -15.61
CA HIS A 278 7.73 -4.12 -14.19
C HIS A 278 7.50 -2.66 -13.77
N SER A 279 7.90 -1.70 -14.62
CA SER A 279 7.64 -0.28 -14.40
C SER A 279 6.14 0.05 -14.37
N ALA A 280 5.34 -0.57 -15.24
CA ALA A 280 3.88 -0.44 -15.22
C ALA A 280 3.26 -0.99 -13.92
N ASP A 281 3.75 -2.13 -13.42
CA ASP A 281 3.31 -2.70 -12.14
C ASP A 281 3.69 -1.81 -10.95
N LEU A 282 4.89 -1.20 -10.98
CA LEU A 282 5.32 -0.22 -9.98
C LEU A 282 4.46 1.06 -10.03
N LEU A 283 4.11 1.55 -11.21
CA LEU A 283 3.18 2.68 -11.36
C LEU A 283 1.81 2.37 -10.77
N LYS A 284 1.28 1.17 -10.99
CA LYS A 284 0.02 0.73 -10.40
C LYS A 284 0.10 0.66 -8.86
N LYS A 285 1.19 0.13 -8.31
CA LYS A 285 1.43 0.13 -6.86
C LYS A 285 1.54 1.55 -6.29
N ASN A 286 2.21 2.47 -6.99
CA ASN A 286 2.25 3.87 -6.58
C ASN A 286 0.86 4.52 -6.55
N GLN A 287 0.01 4.26 -7.54
CA GLN A 287 -1.39 4.73 -7.54
C GLN A 287 -2.24 4.11 -6.42
N GLU A 288 -1.94 2.88 -5.99
CA GLU A 288 -2.58 2.26 -4.82
C GLU A 288 -2.10 2.93 -3.51
N LEU A 289 -0.80 3.21 -3.39
CA LEU A 289 -0.24 3.93 -2.23
C LEU A 289 -0.79 5.37 -2.13
N GLU A 290 -0.91 6.10 -3.24
CA GLU A 290 -1.53 7.43 -3.27
C GLU A 290 -2.99 7.39 -2.81
N ARG A 291 -3.74 6.36 -3.20
CA ARG A 291 -5.12 6.15 -2.72
C ARG A 291 -5.17 5.89 -1.21
N PHE A 292 -4.29 5.03 -0.69
CA PHE A 292 -4.20 4.76 0.75
C PHE A 292 -3.78 6.01 1.53
N GLN A 293 -2.87 6.83 0.99
CA GLN A 293 -2.49 8.09 1.62
C GLN A 293 -3.67 9.05 1.71
N LEU A 294 -4.44 9.21 0.62
CA LEU A 294 -5.62 10.08 0.59
C LEU A 294 -6.72 9.60 1.56
N GLU A 295 -6.91 8.28 1.69
CA GLU A 295 -7.84 7.70 2.66
C GLU A 295 -7.38 7.95 4.10
N SER A 296 -6.09 7.80 4.39
CA SER A 296 -5.49 8.11 5.70
C SER A 296 -5.63 9.59 6.06
N GLU A 297 -5.41 10.50 5.11
CA GLU A 297 -5.60 11.94 5.30
C GLU A 297 -7.07 12.29 5.61
N LYS A 298 -8.02 11.63 4.92
CA LYS A 298 -9.45 11.79 5.19
C LYS A 298 -9.81 11.32 6.60
N LEU A 299 -9.31 10.14 7.02
CA LEU A 299 -9.54 9.59 8.35
C LEU A 299 -8.94 10.49 9.45
N LEU A 300 -7.76 11.05 9.19
CA LEU A 300 -7.11 12.01 10.09
C LEU A 300 -7.96 13.28 10.26
N GLU A 301 -8.54 13.81 9.19
CA GLU A 301 -9.40 14.99 9.26
C GLU A 301 -10.72 14.70 9.99
N GLU A 302 -11.30 13.51 9.80
CA GLU A 302 -12.45 13.04 10.58
C GLU A 302 -12.13 12.96 12.08
N HIS A 303 -10.98 12.39 12.45
CA HIS A 303 -10.54 12.36 13.84
C HIS A 303 -10.32 13.76 14.43
N LYS A 304 -9.76 14.71 13.66
CA LYS A 304 -9.64 16.12 14.11
C LYS A 304 -11.00 16.76 14.36
N MET A 305 -11.99 16.47 13.51
CA MET A 305 -13.36 16.95 13.68
C MET A 305 -14.00 16.34 14.94
N GLN A 306 -13.83 15.03 15.18
CA GLN A 306 -14.29 14.37 16.40
C GLN A 306 -13.64 14.95 17.66
N ILE A 307 -12.32 15.15 17.66
CA ILE A 307 -11.59 15.78 18.77
C ILE A 307 -12.11 17.19 19.03
N SER A 308 -12.38 17.97 17.98
CA SER A 308 -12.92 19.33 18.12
C SER A 308 -14.33 19.31 18.71
N GLY A 309 -15.18 18.37 18.29
CA GLY A 309 -16.50 18.14 18.87
C GLY A 309 -16.44 17.77 20.35
N LEU A 310 -15.58 16.82 20.72
CA LEU A 310 -15.37 16.42 22.11
C LEU A 310 -14.85 17.58 22.98
N ARG A 311 -13.90 18.38 22.48
CA ARG A 311 -13.43 19.59 23.17
C ARG A 311 -14.54 20.60 23.41
N SER A 312 -15.44 20.80 22.44
CA SER A 312 -16.61 21.66 22.61
C SER A 312 -17.57 21.12 23.68
N CYS A 313 -17.80 19.80 23.71
CA CYS A 313 -18.63 19.18 24.74
C CYS A 313 -18.01 19.34 26.13
N VAL A 314 -16.69 19.11 26.27
CA VAL A 314 -15.96 19.32 27.53
C VAL A 314 -16.10 20.76 28.00
N ALA A 315 -15.87 21.74 27.13
CA ALA A 315 -16.03 23.16 27.48
C ALA A 315 -17.47 23.50 27.93
N SER A 316 -18.48 22.92 27.28
CA SER A 316 -19.88 23.08 27.71
C SER A 316 -20.12 22.49 29.09
N TYR A 317 -19.59 21.30 29.38
CA TYR A 317 -19.73 20.67 30.70
C TYR A 317 -18.97 21.42 31.78
N GLU A 318 -17.78 21.94 31.49
CA GLU A 318 -17.04 22.82 32.39
C GLU A 318 -17.85 24.07 32.75
N GLN A 319 -18.53 24.67 31.76
CA GLN A 319 -19.42 25.81 32.00
C GLN A 319 -20.64 25.43 32.85
N THR A 320 -21.25 24.27 32.62
CA THR A 320 -22.36 23.77 33.46
C THR A 320 -21.90 23.52 34.89
N ILE A 321 -20.74 22.90 35.10
CA ILE A 321 -20.16 22.68 36.43
C ILE A 321 -19.90 24.02 37.12
N GLN A 322 -19.40 25.02 36.40
CA GLN A 322 -19.16 26.34 36.96
C GLN A 322 -20.46 27.02 37.40
N SER A 323 -21.51 26.95 36.59
CA SER A 323 -22.85 27.46 36.96
C SER A 323 -23.43 26.72 38.18
N LEU A 324 -23.26 25.40 38.27
CA LEU A 324 -23.69 24.63 39.44
C LEU A 324 -22.92 25.03 40.71
N ARG A 325 -21.61 25.29 40.61
CA ARG A 325 -20.81 25.80 41.74
C ARG A 325 -21.27 27.17 42.20
N GLU A 326 -21.61 28.07 41.27
CA GLU A 326 -22.16 29.39 41.60
C GLU A 326 -23.52 29.26 42.29
N CYS A 327 -24.39 28.36 41.81
CA CYS A 327 -25.65 28.05 42.46
C CYS A 327 -25.46 27.46 43.87
N GLU A 328 -24.46 26.59 44.08
CA GLU A 328 -24.12 26.05 45.39
C GLU A 328 -23.69 27.15 46.38
N ILE A 329 -22.86 28.09 45.92
CA ILE A 329 -22.43 29.25 46.70
C ILE A 329 -23.63 30.11 47.11
N ASP A 330 -24.55 30.38 46.18
CA ASP A 330 -25.76 31.16 46.45
C ASP A 330 -26.71 30.45 47.42
N MET A 331 -26.92 29.14 47.27
CA MET A 331 -27.71 28.34 48.21
C MET A 331 -27.09 28.36 49.61
N LYS A 332 -25.76 28.22 49.71
CA LYS A 332 -25.05 28.29 50.98
C LYS A 332 -25.24 29.66 51.65
N LYS A 333 -25.15 30.74 50.89
CA LYS A 333 -25.44 32.11 51.37
C LYS A 333 -26.89 32.26 51.84
N GLN A 334 -27.86 31.67 51.13
CA GLN A 334 -29.26 31.67 51.57
C GLN A 334 -29.46 30.90 52.87
N ILE A 335 -28.81 29.74 53.03
CA ILE A 335 -28.82 28.95 54.27
C ILE A 335 -28.23 29.77 55.42
N ASP A 336 -27.06 30.40 55.22
CA ASP A 336 -26.42 31.22 56.24
C ASP A 336 -27.33 32.39 56.66
N ASN A 337 -27.98 33.07 55.71
CA ASN A 337 -28.96 34.12 56.00
C ASN A 337 -30.16 33.60 56.80
N LYS A 338 -30.67 32.41 56.47
CA LYS A 338 -31.79 31.78 57.19
C LYS A 338 -31.40 31.30 58.58
N LEU A 339 -30.16 30.85 58.77
CA LEU A 339 -29.62 30.54 60.09
C LEU A 339 -29.56 31.79 60.97
N VAL A 340 -29.06 32.92 60.44
CA VAL A 340 -29.08 34.21 61.15
C VAL A 340 -30.50 34.67 61.49
N GLU A 341 -31.45 34.48 60.58
CA GLU A 341 -32.87 34.78 60.83
C GLU A 341 -33.45 33.88 61.93
N ALA A 342 -33.13 32.58 61.92
CA ALA A 342 -33.55 31.64 62.96
C ALA A 342 -32.94 31.98 64.34
N GLU A 343 -31.68 32.41 64.38
CA GLU A 343 -31.04 32.88 65.63
C GLU A 343 -31.73 34.14 66.19
N LYS A 344 -32.13 35.07 65.32
CA LYS A 344 -32.93 36.25 65.73
C LYS A 344 -34.29 35.83 66.29
N LEU A 345 -34.99 34.92 65.63
CA LEU A 345 -36.28 34.41 66.09
C LEU A 345 -36.15 33.64 67.42
N ASP A 346 -35.09 32.84 67.62
CA ASP A 346 -34.83 32.19 68.90
C ASP A 346 -34.57 33.22 70.01
N GLN A 347 -33.81 34.28 69.70
CA GLN A 347 -33.59 35.37 70.64
C GLN A 347 -34.89 36.10 70.98
N GLU A 348 -35.75 36.39 69.99
CA GLU A 348 -37.09 36.95 70.21
C GLU A 348 -37.94 36.02 71.09
N CYS A 349 -37.95 34.71 70.83
CA CYS A 349 -38.65 33.72 71.66
C CYS A 349 -38.13 33.70 73.11
N ARG A 350 -36.81 33.81 73.32
CA ARG A 350 -36.23 33.96 74.67
C ARG A 350 -36.69 35.24 75.35
N THR A 351 -36.75 36.35 74.62
CA THR A 351 -37.25 37.62 75.19
C THR A 351 -38.74 37.53 75.55
N LEU A 352 -39.57 36.92 74.69
CA LEU A 352 -40.99 36.70 74.97
C LEU A 352 -41.19 35.76 76.17
N ARG A 353 -40.37 34.71 76.29
CA ARG A 353 -40.39 33.83 77.47
C ARG A 353 -40.07 34.61 78.74
N ASN A 354 -39.04 35.45 78.73
CA ASN A 354 -38.70 36.31 79.87
C ASN A 354 -39.83 37.29 80.23
N VAL A 355 -40.54 37.83 79.22
CA VAL A 355 -41.73 38.67 79.44
C VAL A 355 -42.87 37.85 80.03
N GLY A 356 -43.10 36.63 79.54
CA GLY A 356 -44.08 35.68 80.09
C GLY A 356 -43.79 35.32 81.56
N ASP A 357 -42.53 35.07 81.90
CA ASP A 357 -42.10 34.78 83.28
C ASP A 357 -42.36 35.98 84.20
N LYS A 358 -42.06 37.20 83.73
CA LYS A 358 -42.36 38.45 84.46
C LYS A 358 -43.86 38.66 84.64
N LEU A 359 -44.67 38.46 83.61
CA LEU A 359 -46.13 38.56 83.70
C LEU A 359 -46.72 37.51 84.66
N THR A 360 -46.15 36.30 84.67
CA THR A 360 -46.54 35.25 85.62
C THR A 360 -46.18 35.66 87.04
N GLN A 361 -45.02 36.29 87.25
CA GLN A 361 -44.61 36.84 88.54
C GLN A 361 -45.53 37.99 88.98
N GLU A 362 -45.87 38.93 88.09
CA GLU A 362 -46.84 40.00 88.35
C GLU A 362 -48.23 39.45 88.66
N SER A 363 -48.66 38.39 87.97
CA SER A 363 -49.92 37.68 88.27
C SER A 363 -49.89 37.04 89.66
N MET A 364 -48.78 36.43 90.07
CA MET A 364 -48.60 35.92 91.43
C MET A 364 -48.65 37.05 92.47
N PHE A 365 -48.04 38.20 92.20
CA PHE A 365 -48.15 39.38 93.07
C PHE A 365 -49.58 39.93 93.14
N ALA A 366 -50.29 39.99 92.01
CA ALA A 366 -51.67 40.43 91.96
C ALA A 366 -52.59 39.50 92.76
N ASN A 367 -52.37 38.17 92.69
CA ASN A 367 -53.10 37.18 93.49
C ASN A 367 -52.78 37.31 94.99
N LEU A 368 -51.53 37.59 95.35
CA LEU A 368 -51.12 37.86 96.73
C LEU A 368 -51.79 39.12 97.28
N LEU A 369 -51.78 40.21 96.51
CA LEU A 369 -52.43 41.46 96.86
C LEU A 369 -53.95 41.28 97.00
N ASN A 370 -54.57 40.51 96.09
CA ASN A 370 -56.00 40.19 96.15
C ASN A 370 -56.34 39.38 97.41
N SER A 371 -55.49 38.40 97.77
CA SER A 371 -55.64 37.62 99.00
C SER A 371 -55.49 38.48 100.26
N GLU A 372 -54.54 39.42 100.26
CA GLU A 372 -54.36 40.39 101.36
C GLU A 372 -55.57 41.35 101.49
N LEU A 373 -56.09 41.83 100.35
CA LEU A 373 -57.30 42.66 100.32
C LEU A 373 -58.52 41.88 100.82
N GLN A 374 -58.69 40.61 100.43
CA GLN A 374 -59.75 39.74 100.95
C GLN A 374 -59.62 39.50 102.46
N LEU A 375 -58.40 39.31 102.97
CA LEU A 375 -58.14 39.16 104.40
C LEU A 375 -58.51 40.44 105.17
N LYS A 376 -58.09 41.62 104.67
CA LYS A 376 -58.45 42.91 105.26
C LYS A 376 -59.95 43.18 105.20
N LEU A 377 -60.60 42.81 104.10
CA LEU A 377 -62.07 42.85 103.97
C LEU A 377 -62.73 41.96 105.02
N SER A 378 -62.22 40.74 105.23
CA SER A 378 -62.77 39.81 106.22
C SER A 378 -62.56 40.31 107.65
N GLN A 379 -61.40 40.90 107.95
CA GLN A 379 -61.14 41.56 109.23
C GLN A 379 -62.09 42.73 109.47
N ALA A 380 -62.24 43.63 108.49
CA ALA A 380 -63.18 44.75 108.58
C ALA A 380 -64.64 44.26 108.78
N HIS A 381 -65.04 43.18 108.11
CA HIS A 381 -66.35 42.55 108.35
C HIS A 381 -66.49 42.03 109.78
N SER A 382 -65.46 41.37 110.33
CA SER A 382 -65.48 40.88 111.71
C SER A 382 -65.53 42.03 112.73
N GLU A 383 -64.79 43.12 112.50
CA GLU A 383 -64.85 44.33 113.34
C GLU A 383 -66.23 44.98 113.28
N ILE A 384 -66.85 45.04 112.09
CA ILE A 384 -68.23 45.52 111.91
C ILE A 384 -69.20 44.64 112.69
N ASP A 385 -69.04 43.32 112.67
CA ASP A 385 -69.93 42.40 113.39
C ASP A 385 -69.72 42.45 114.91
N GLU A 386 -68.50 42.69 115.39
CA GLU A 386 -68.20 42.99 116.80
C GLU A 386 -68.82 44.33 117.24
N LEU A 387 -68.70 45.37 116.41
CA LEU A 387 -69.34 46.67 116.63
C LEU A 387 -70.86 46.55 116.62
N ARG A 388 -71.44 45.77 115.71
CA ARG A 388 -72.88 45.44 115.70
C ARG A 388 -73.30 44.68 116.96
N SER A 389 -72.47 43.76 117.45
CA SER A 389 -72.71 43.03 118.70
C SER A 389 -72.59 43.91 119.94
N SER A 390 -71.67 44.87 119.96
CA SER A 390 -71.58 45.92 120.99
C SER A 390 -72.78 46.88 120.93
N LEU A 391 -73.18 47.32 119.74
CA LEU A 391 -74.36 48.15 119.54
C LEU A 391 -75.63 47.43 119.98
N SER A 392 -75.76 46.12 119.70
CA SER A 392 -76.90 45.32 120.15
C SER A 392 -76.93 45.14 121.68
N ARG A 393 -75.77 45.08 122.34
CA ARG A 393 -75.68 45.08 123.82
C ARG A 393 -76.05 46.44 124.42
N GLU A 394 -75.59 47.53 123.82
CA GLU A 394 -75.96 48.92 124.19
C GLU A 394 -77.46 49.18 123.96
N GLN A 395 -78.03 48.69 122.87
CA GLN A 395 -79.47 48.76 122.58
C GLN A 395 -80.31 47.96 123.58
N ASN A 396 -79.84 46.78 124.03
CA ASN A 396 -80.50 46.02 125.08
C ASN A 396 -80.40 46.70 126.47
N ALA A 397 -79.30 47.42 126.75
CA ALA A 397 -79.16 48.22 127.98
C ALA A 397 -80.07 49.48 127.98
N ARG A 398 -80.27 50.12 126.83
CA ARG A 398 -81.19 51.26 126.68
C ARG A 398 -82.68 50.85 126.62
N LYS A 399 -82.97 49.59 126.32
CA LYS A 399 -84.33 49.03 126.34
C LYS A 399 -84.88 48.88 127.77
N THR A 400 -84.02 48.59 128.75
CA THR A 400 -84.39 48.54 130.18
C THR A 400 -84.52 49.92 130.84
N GLU A 401 -84.12 51.00 130.18
CA GLU A 401 -84.20 52.38 130.69
C GLU A 401 -85.40 53.18 130.09
N MET A 402 -85.93 52.76 128.94
CA MET A 402 -87.06 53.42 128.26
C MET A 402 -88.46 52.86 128.58
N GLU A 403 -88.58 51.81 129.40
CA GLU A 403 -89.89 51.26 129.84
C GLU A 403 -90.48 51.97 131.09
N SER A 404 -89.87 53.08 131.55
CA SER A 404 -90.37 53.95 132.64
C SER A 404 -90.99 55.29 132.15
N LYS A 405 -91.22 55.47 130.83
CA LYS A 405 -91.96 56.64 130.29
C LYS A 405 -92.92 56.28 129.14
N ARG A 406 -93.96 55.54 129.51
CA ARG A 406 -95.41 55.77 129.24
C ARG A 406 -95.81 56.49 127.93
N CYS A 407 -96.51 55.72 127.09
CA CYS A 407 -97.83 56.03 126.50
C CYS A 407 -98.05 57.43 125.89
N MET A 408 -97.79 57.57 124.58
CA MET A 408 -98.42 58.55 123.67
C MET A 408 -98.43 58.00 122.22
N ALA A 409 -99.44 57.18 121.93
CA ALA A 409 -100.17 57.08 120.65
C ALA A 409 -99.40 56.82 119.33
N GLU A 410 -99.44 55.57 118.88
CA GLU A 410 -100.54 55.05 118.03
C GLU A 410 -101.37 56.06 117.21
N LEU A 411 -100.77 57.10 116.62
CA LEU A 411 -101.45 57.98 115.64
C LEU A 411 -100.65 58.35 114.38
N ASN A 412 -99.34 58.07 114.28
CA ASN A 412 -98.60 58.28 113.02
C ASN A 412 -98.38 57.00 112.17
N LYS A 413 -98.84 55.85 112.68
CA LYS A 413 -98.89 54.57 111.98
C LYS A 413 -99.89 54.53 110.81
N LYS A 414 -100.67 55.59 110.58
CA LYS A 414 -101.64 55.70 109.45
C LYS A 414 -101.25 56.69 108.34
N LEU A 415 -100.09 57.35 108.42
CA LEU A 415 -99.58 58.20 107.32
C LEU A 415 -98.56 57.48 106.42
N GLN A 416 -98.17 56.25 106.82
CA GLN A 416 -97.15 55.42 106.18
C GLN A 416 -97.73 54.39 105.17
N GLU A 417 -99.04 54.36 104.92
CA GLU A 417 -99.65 53.39 104.01
C GLU A 417 -100.11 53.98 102.65
N SER A 418 -100.12 55.31 102.48
CA SER A 418 -100.57 55.93 101.20
C SER A 418 -99.45 56.40 100.27
N THR A 419 -98.23 56.58 100.77
CA THR A 419 -97.12 57.19 100.01
C THR A 419 -96.28 56.16 99.24
N SER A 420 -96.19 54.91 99.73
CA SER A 420 -95.34 53.86 99.11
C SER A 420 -95.93 53.24 97.83
N ARG A 421 -97.23 53.46 97.54
CA ARG A 421 -97.88 52.96 96.30
C ARG A 421 -97.69 53.87 95.07
N LEU A 422 -97.13 55.07 95.25
CA LEU A 422 -96.87 56.03 94.16
C LEU A 422 -95.43 55.93 93.60
N ASP A 423 -94.46 55.41 94.37
CA ASP A 423 -93.07 55.29 93.92
C ASP A 423 -92.78 54.04 93.06
N GLU A 424 -93.60 52.98 93.16
CA GLU A 424 -93.50 51.78 92.31
C GLU A 424 -93.85 52.04 90.83
N LEU A 425 -94.69 53.07 90.55
CA LEU A 425 -95.04 53.46 89.17
C LEU A 425 -94.02 54.41 88.53
N ARG A 426 -93.13 55.02 89.32
CA ARG A 426 -92.01 55.85 88.80
C ARG A 426 -90.84 54.99 88.31
N LEU A 427 -90.53 53.91 89.03
CA LEU A 427 -89.41 53.01 88.71
C LEU A 427 -89.62 52.19 87.42
N LEU A 428 -90.88 51.95 87.03
CA LEU A 428 -91.20 51.21 85.80
C LEU A 428 -91.04 52.09 84.53
N ASN A 429 -91.16 53.41 84.67
CA ASN A 429 -91.02 54.36 83.56
C ASN A 429 -89.54 54.72 83.26
N GLU A 430 -88.67 54.68 84.28
CA GLU A 430 -87.22 54.80 84.13
C GLU A 430 -86.62 53.60 83.36
N LYS A 431 -87.19 52.40 83.58
CA LYS A 431 -86.74 51.14 82.98
C LYS A 431 -87.00 51.08 81.46
N MET A 432 -88.10 51.66 80.98
CA MET A 432 -88.39 51.76 79.54
C MET A 432 -87.55 52.85 78.83
N SER A 433 -87.08 53.89 79.55
CA SER A 433 -86.20 54.90 78.96
C SER A 433 -84.77 54.37 78.74
N VAL A 434 -84.26 53.52 79.64
CA VAL A 434 -82.96 52.85 79.48
C VAL A 434 -82.98 51.79 78.36
N GLU A 435 -84.12 51.13 78.14
CA GLU A 435 -84.29 50.13 77.08
C GLU A 435 -84.41 50.78 75.67
N LEU A 436 -84.95 52.00 75.59
CA LEU A 436 -84.95 52.82 74.38
C LEU A 436 -83.58 53.40 74.03
N ASP A 437 -82.75 53.75 75.02
CA ASP A 437 -81.35 54.16 74.80
C ASP A 437 -80.44 52.96 74.43
N TYR A 438 -80.71 51.77 74.96
CA TYR A 438 -80.05 50.52 74.55
C TYR A 438 -80.32 50.15 73.07
N LEU A 439 -81.54 50.39 72.58
CA LEU A 439 -81.89 50.15 71.17
C LEU A 439 -81.40 51.26 70.23
N ARG A 440 -81.30 52.52 70.69
CA ARG A 440 -80.68 53.61 69.91
C ARG A 440 -79.15 53.45 69.79
N GLN A 441 -78.46 53.00 70.84
CA GLN A 441 -77.03 52.71 70.81
C GLN A 441 -76.66 51.47 69.97
N LYS A 442 -77.59 50.50 69.84
CA LYS A 442 -77.44 49.33 68.96
C LYS A 442 -77.72 49.63 67.48
N SER A 443 -78.43 50.72 67.18
CA SER A 443 -78.67 51.19 65.80
C SER A 443 -77.64 52.21 65.27
N ALA A 444 -76.84 52.82 66.16
CA ALA A 444 -75.81 53.80 65.82
C ALA A 444 -74.38 53.20 65.70
N ASN A 445 -74.18 51.95 66.14
CA ASN A 445 -72.90 51.21 66.00
C ASN A 445 -72.99 50.16 64.87
N SER A 446 -72.80 50.63 63.65
CA SER A 446 -71.98 50.07 62.55
C SER A 446 -71.94 48.58 62.19
N ALA A 447 -72.91 47.71 62.53
CA ALA A 447 -72.87 46.32 62.03
C ALA A 447 -72.85 46.23 60.47
N SER A 448 -73.52 47.14 59.75
CA SER A 448 -73.55 47.12 58.28
C SER A 448 -72.32 47.73 57.59
N LYS A 449 -71.58 48.63 58.23
CA LYS A 449 -70.37 49.24 57.63
C LYS A 449 -69.14 48.38 57.89
N GLU A 450 -69.06 47.79 59.08
CA GLU A 450 -67.98 46.90 59.48
C GLU A 450 -68.09 45.54 58.78
N GLU A 451 -69.29 45.01 58.55
CA GLU A 451 -69.50 43.82 57.70
C GLU A 451 -69.19 44.10 56.22
N MET A 452 -69.52 45.29 55.69
CA MET A 452 -69.20 45.65 54.31
C MET A 452 -67.70 45.93 54.12
N GLU A 453 -67.01 46.53 55.09
CA GLU A 453 -65.56 46.68 55.10
C GLU A 453 -64.85 45.33 55.33
N GLN A 454 -65.39 44.42 56.15
CA GLN A 454 -64.88 43.04 56.28
C GLN A 454 -65.09 42.22 55.01
N LEU A 455 -66.24 42.36 54.34
CA LEU A 455 -66.50 41.74 53.03
C LEU A 455 -65.60 42.33 51.94
N SER A 456 -65.37 43.64 51.93
CA SER A 456 -64.41 44.28 51.03
C SER A 456 -62.98 43.83 51.30
N ALA A 457 -62.60 43.68 52.57
CA ALA A 457 -61.27 43.23 52.97
C ALA A 457 -61.06 41.74 52.65
N THR A 458 -62.08 40.90 52.81
CA THR A 458 -62.01 39.47 52.42
C THR A 458 -62.03 39.29 50.92
N LEU A 459 -62.80 40.08 50.17
CA LEU A 459 -62.81 40.06 48.72
C LEU A 459 -61.48 40.54 48.13
N SER A 460 -60.88 41.60 48.70
CA SER A 460 -59.52 42.04 48.34
C SER A 460 -58.46 40.98 48.66
N ARG A 461 -58.62 40.26 49.78
CA ARG A 461 -57.73 39.16 50.16
C ARG A 461 -57.86 37.98 49.20
N CYS A 462 -59.08 37.55 48.86
CA CYS A 462 -59.30 36.51 47.86
C CYS A 462 -58.80 36.91 46.47
N GLN A 463 -58.89 38.20 46.10
CA GLN A 463 -58.38 38.70 44.83
C GLN A 463 -56.84 38.68 44.82
N HIS A 464 -56.20 39.04 45.93
CA HIS A 464 -54.76 38.93 46.10
C HIS A 464 -54.29 37.47 46.12
N ASP A 465 -54.98 36.58 46.83
CA ASP A 465 -54.68 35.14 46.87
C ASP A 465 -54.83 34.51 45.47
N LEU A 466 -55.81 34.96 44.68
CA LEU A 466 -55.98 34.53 43.28
C LEU A 466 -54.84 35.02 42.39
N GLU A 467 -54.38 36.27 42.56
CA GLU A 467 -53.21 36.79 41.84
C GLU A 467 -51.94 36.01 42.20
N ILE A 468 -51.73 35.69 43.47
CA ILE A 468 -50.62 34.84 43.93
C ILE A 468 -50.72 33.47 43.27
N ALA A 469 -51.88 32.81 43.35
CA ALA A 469 -52.10 31.48 42.75
C ALA A 469 -51.91 31.48 41.22
N LEU A 470 -52.30 32.55 40.52
CA LEU A 470 -52.06 32.71 39.09
C LEU A 470 -50.57 32.92 38.78
N SER A 471 -49.86 33.70 39.59
CA SER A 471 -48.42 33.89 39.46
C SER A 471 -47.64 32.59 39.71
N GLU A 472 -48.04 31.81 40.72
CA GLU A 472 -47.48 30.49 41.01
C GLU A 472 -47.76 29.50 39.88
N LYS A 473 -49.00 29.49 39.35
CA LYS A 473 -49.36 28.66 38.19
C LYS A 473 -48.51 29.00 36.97
N ASN A 474 -48.29 30.28 36.67
CA ASN A 474 -47.45 30.70 35.55
C ASN A 474 -45.98 30.31 35.77
N SER A 475 -45.45 30.46 37.00
CA SER A 475 -44.11 30.00 37.34
C SER A 475 -43.96 28.47 37.19
N LEU A 476 -44.99 27.70 37.54
CA LEU A 476 -45.00 26.26 37.36
C LEU A 476 -45.07 25.87 35.87
N LEU A 477 -45.83 26.59 35.05
CA LEU A 477 -45.88 26.38 33.60
C LEU A 477 -44.53 26.67 32.93
N GLU A 478 -43.83 27.74 33.33
CA GLU A 478 -42.48 28.03 32.83
C GLU A 478 -41.49 26.92 33.21
N LYS A 479 -41.58 26.39 34.45
CA LYS A 479 -40.79 25.24 34.88
C LYS A 479 -41.12 23.97 34.10
N GLU A 480 -42.40 23.71 33.83
CA GLU A 480 -42.83 22.56 33.02
C GLU A 480 -42.25 22.64 31.60
N GLU A 481 -42.29 23.81 30.97
CA GLU A 481 -41.74 24.02 29.63
C GLU A 481 -40.21 23.86 29.62
N HIS A 482 -39.52 24.39 30.64
CA HIS A 482 -38.09 24.14 30.83
C HIS A 482 -37.78 22.64 30.96
N TYR A 483 -38.56 21.88 31.74
CA TYR A 483 -38.37 20.43 31.86
C TYR A 483 -38.66 19.68 30.57
N ARG A 484 -39.65 20.10 29.77
CA ARG A 484 -39.87 19.51 28.43
C ARG A 484 -38.66 19.71 27.53
N GLN A 485 -38.05 20.90 27.55
CA GLN A 485 -36.85 21.18 26.76
C GLN A 485 -35.65 20.34 27.22
N GLU A 486 -35.44 20.18 28.52
CA GLU A 486 -34.38 19.31 29.07
C GLU A 486 -34.63 17.82 28.79
N ILE A 487 -35.89 17.36 28.81
CA ILE A 487 -36.26 15.99 28.40
C ILE A 487 -35.95 15.79 26.91
N ALA A 488 -36.36 16.71 26.03
CA ALA A 488 -36.09 16.62 24.59
C ALA A 488 -34.57 16.61 24.29
N LYS A 489 -33.79 17.41 25.02
CA LYS A 489 -32.32 17.42 24.94
C LYS A 489 -31.74 16.09 25.41
N THR A 490 -32.25 15.52 26.49
CA THR A 490 -31.83 14.21 27.00
C THR A 490 -32.15 13.09 26.01
N GLU A 491 -33.32 13.12 25.36
CA GLU A 491 -33.69 12.16 24.32
C GLU A 491 -32.81 12.26 23.08
N SER A 492 -32.48 13.49 22.65
CA SER A 492 -31.51 13.72 21.57
C SER A 492 -30.14 13.12 21.90
N LEU A 493 -29.64 13.33 23.12
CA LEU A 493 -28.36 12.76 23.57
C LEU A 493 -28.42 11.22 23.65
N ARG A 494 -29.55 10.63 24.09
CA ARG A 494 -29.73 9.17 24.07
C ARG A 494 -29.69 8.61 22.66
N PHE A 495 -30.28 9.30 21.68
CA PHE A 495 -30.22 8.89 20.29
C PHE A 495 -28.78 8.93 19.75
N GLU A 496 -28.03 9.99 20.07
CA GLU A 496 -26.62 10.12 19.69
C GLU A 496 -25.75 9.01 20.33
N ILE A 497 -25.94 8.73 21.62
CA ILE A 497 -25.23 7.63 22.31
C ILE A 497 -25.54 6.29 21.65
N LYS A 498 -26.81 6.00 21.34
CA LYS A 498 -27.20 4.76 20.66
C LYS A 498 -26.59 4.63 19.27
N SER A 499 -26.48 5.74 18.52
CA SER A 499 -25.77 5.77 17.24
C SER A 499 -24.28 5.46 17.42
N ARG A 500 -23.64 6.04 18.44
CA ARG A 500 -22.22 5.77 18.76
C ARG A 500 -21.99 4.33 19.18
N ASP A 501 -22.87 3.75 19.98
CA ASP A 501 -22.78 2.33 20.38
C ASP A 501 -22.88 1.39 19.17
N THR A 502 -23.70 1.74 18.18
CA THR A 502 -23.80 0.99 16.92
C THR A 502 -22.49 1.04 16.14
N ILE A 503 -21.88 2.22 16.02
CA ILE A 503 -20.58 2.40 15.36
C ILE A 503 -19.46 1.65 16.11
N ILE A 504 -19.46 1.69 17.45
CA ILE A 504 -18.50 0.93 18.27
C ILE A 504 -18.65 -0.58 18.05
N ALA A 505 -19.88 -1.08 17.92
CA ALA A 505 -20.12 -2.49 17.62
C ALA A 505 -19.58 -2.88 16.23
N GLU A 506 -19.76 -2.03 15.22
CA GLU A 506 -19.19 -2.22 13.88
C GLU A 506 -17.66 -2.24 13.90
N TYR A 507 -17.02 -1.31 14.64
CA TYR A 507 -15.56 -1.31 14.78
C TYR A 507 -15.03 -2.55 15.50
N ARG A 508 -15.71 -3.01 16.56
CA ARG A 508 -15.32 -4.26 17.25
C ARG A 508 -15.43 -5.47 16.32
N SER A 509 -16.48 -5.55 15.51
CA SER A 509 -16.63 -6.61 14.51
C SER A 509 -15.51 -6.57 13.46
N ALA A 510 -15.12 -5.37 13.02
CA ALA A 510 -13.99 -5.21 12.09
C ALA A 510 -12.65 -5.59 12.74
N GLU A 511 -12.44 -5.25 14.02
CA GLU A 511 -11.26 -5.64 14.80
C GLU A 511 -11.16 -7.16 14.94
N GLU A 512 -12.24 -7.84 15.30
CA GLU A 512 -12.29 -9.31 15.39
C GLU A 512 -11.96 -9.96 14.05
N LYS A 513 -12.47 -9.42 12.94
CA LYS A 513 -12.13 -9.89 11.59
C LYS A 513 -10.65 -9.73 11.27
N LEU A 514 -10.08 -8.56 11.56
CA LEU A 514 -8.65 -8.30 11.36
C LEU A 514 -7.77 -9.19 12.22
N GLN A 515 -8.15 -9.46 13.48
CA GLN A 515 -7.44 -10.40 14.35
C GLN A 515 -7.49 -11.84 13.80
N SER A 516 -8.64 -12.26 13.28
CA SER A 516 -8.79 -13.55 12.59
C SER A 516 -7.89 -13.64 11.35
N ASP A 517 -7.89 -12.61 10.50
CA ASP A 517 -7.06 -12.55 9.29
C ASP A 517 -5.57 -12.54 9.63
N LEU A 518 -5.16 -11.80 10.66
CA LEU A 518 -3.78 -11.77 11.15
C LEU A 518 -3.36 -13.15 11.69
N THR A 519 -4.24 -13.84 12.41
CA THR A 519 -3.99 -15.19 12.92
C THR A 519 -3.84 -16.19 11.77
N ALA A 520 -4.69 -16.09 10.74
CA ALA A 520 -4.58 -16.90 9.54
C ALA A 520 -3.25 -16.66 8.81
N LYS A 521 -2.83 -15.40 8.64
CA LYS A 521 -1.55 -15.05 8.00
C LYS A 521 -0.34 -15.48 8.81
N SER A 522 -0.41 -15.39 10.14
CA SER A 522 0.62 -15.90 11.03
C SER A 522 0.80 -17.42 10.88
N ASN A 523 -0.30 -18.17 10.77
CA ASN A 523 -0.27 -19.61 10.50
C ASN A 523 0.30 -19.94 9.11
N GLU A 524 -0.01 -19.15 8.09
CA GLU A 524 0.60 -19.29 6.75
C GLU A 524 2.13 -19.08 6.80
N LEU A 525 2.60 -18.05 7.51
CA LEU A 525 4.03 -17.80 7.69
C LEU A 525 4.73 -18.94 8.43
N LEU A 526 4.11 -19.47 9.49
CA LEU A 526 4.66 -20.62 10.22
C LEU A 526 4.77 -21.86 9.32
N LYS A 527 3.80 -22.06 8.43
CA LYS A 527 3.83 -23.14 7.43
C LYS A 527 4.97 -22.95 6.43
N ILE A 528 5.17 -21.74 5.91
CA ILE A 528 6.28 -21.42 5.00
C ILE A 528 7.62 -21.62 5.71
N GLN A 529 7.73 -21.20 6.97
CA GLN A 529 8.94 -21.40 7.76
C GLN A 529 9.26 -22.88 7.96
N THR A 530 8.25 -23.70 8.26
CA THR A 530 8.41 -25.16 8.36
C THR A 530 8.89 -25.77 7.04
N GLN A 531 8.34 -25.32 5.90
CA GLN A 531 8.79 -25.77 4.57
C GLN A 531 10.24 -25.36 4.28
N PHE A 532 10.66 -24.18 4.74
CA PHE A 532 12.04 -23.71 4.58
C PHE A 532 13.02 -24.53 5.43
N ASP A 533 12.62 -24.89 6.64
CA ASP A 533 13.41 -25.76 7.52
C ASP A 533 13.56 -27.17 6.93
N GLU A 534 12.49 -27.73 6.36
CA GLU A 534 12.52 -29.00 5.61
C GLU A 534 13.48 -28.93 4.41
N LEU A 535 13.41 -27.86 3.62
CA LEU A 535 14.30 -27.65 2.48
C LEU A 535 15.77 -27.53 2.91
N THR A 536 16.02 -26.83 4.01
CA THR A 536 17.35 -26.68 4.59
C THR A 536 17.90 -28.04 5.04
N HIS A 537 17.05 -28.86 5.66
CA HIS A 537 17.42 -30.22 6.06
C HIS A 537 17.77 -31.11 4.85
N GLU A 538 16.97 -31.07 3.77
CA GLU A 538 17.27 -31.79 2.53
C GLU A 538 18.58 -31.30 1.89
N CYS A 539 18.86 -29.99 1.93
CA CYS A 539 20.15 -29.46 1.45
C CYS A 539 21.34 -29.98 2.26
N CYS A 540 21.21 -30.09 3.58
CA CYS A 540 22.24 -30.69 4.44
C CYS A 540 22.44 -32.17 4.10
N LYS A 541 21.36 -32.93 3.91
CA LYS A 541 21.41 -34.34 3.53
C LYS A 541 22.11 -34.54 2.18
N ILE A 542 21.78 -33.74 1.16
CA ILE A 542 22.46 -33.79 -0.15
C ILE A 542 23.96 -33.51 -0.01
N ARG A 543 24.34 -32.58 0.87
CA ARG A 543 25.76 -32.28 1.14
C ARG A 543 26.48 -33.47 1.79
N GLU A 544 25.85 -34.14 2.74
CA GLU A 544 26.39 -35.35 3.36
C GLU A 544 26.53 -36.49 2.33
N GLU A 545 25.51 -36.72 1.50
CA GLU A 545 25.56 -37.71 0.42
C GLU A 545 26.69 -37.41 -0.59
N TYR A 546 26.90 -36.13 -0.93
CA TYR A 546 27.99 -35.71 -1.79
C TYR A 546 29.37 -35.97 -1.16
N HIS A 547 29.54 -35.71 0.14
CA HIS A 547 30.79 -36.02 0.85
C HIS A 547 31.07 -37.53 0.86
N VAL A 548 30.06 -38.36 1.10
CA VAL A 548 30.21 -39.83 1.04
C VAL A 548 30.58 -40.29 -0.38
N PHE A 549 29.97 -39.71 -1.40
CA PHE A 549 30.32 -39.98 -2.80
C PHE A 549 31.78 -39.61 -3.09
N GLN A 550 32.22 -38.43 -2.65
CA GLN A 550 33.60 -37.98 -2.80
C GLN A 550 34.58 -38.93 -2.10
N GLU A 551 34.32 -39.31 -0.86
CA GLU A 551 35.15 -40.25 -0.11
C GLU A 551 35.24 -41.61 -0.82
N SER A 552 34.12 -42.11 -1.37
CA SER A 552 34.10 -43.35 -2.14
C SER A 552 34.93 -43.24 -3.42
N ALA A 553 34.83 -42.13 -4.15
CA ALA A 553 35.61 -41.88 -5.36
C ALA A 553 37.11 -41.79 -5.05
N GLU A 554 37.49 -41.11 -3.96
CA GLU A 554 38.88 -41.04 -3.49
C GLU A 554 39.42 -42.43 -3.11
N GLN A 555 38.63 -43.25 -2.41
CA GLN A 555 39.00 -44.63 -2.07
C GLN A 555 39.18 -45.50 -3.32
N GLN A 556 38.29 -45.40 -4.31
CA GLN A 556 38.42 -46.13 -5.58
C GLN A 556 39.68 -45.71 -6.33
N TYR A 557 39.98 -44.40 -6.36
CA TYR A 557 41.20 -43.88 -6.99
C TYR A 557 42.45 -44.39 -6.28
N CYS A 558 42.46 -44.41 -4.94
CA CYS A 558 43.57 -44.97 -4.16
C CYS A 558 43.74 -46.47 -4.39
N ALA A 559 42.66 -47.26 -4.41
CA ALA A 559 42.71 -48.69 -4.70
C ALA A 559 43.26 -48.98 -6.10
N MET A 560 42.86 -48.19 -7.10
CA MET A 560 43.40 -48.27 -8.45
C MET A 560 44.91 -47.94 -8.47
N LEU A 561 45.34 -46.90 -7.76
CA LEU A 561 46.76 -46.57 -7.66
C LEU A 561 47.55 -47.69 -6.97
N GLU A 562 47.04 -48.28 -5.89
CA GLU A 562 47.67 -49.43 -5.24
C GLU A 562 47.79 -50.63 -6.19
N GLU A 563 46.76 -50.91 -7.00
CA GLU A 563 46.82 -51.97 -8.01
C GLU A 563 47.90 -51.68 -9.05
N LYS A 564 47.99 -50.43 -9.53
CA LYS A 564 49.03 -50.02 -10.48
C LYS A 564 50.43 -50.10 -9.86
N CYS A 565 50.60 -49.74 -8.60
CA CYS A 565 51.85 -49.93 -7.87
C CYS A 565 52.22 -51.42 -7.78
N LYS A 566 51.28 -52.31 -7.43
CA LYS A 566 51.50 -53.77 -7.44
C LYS A 566 51.88 -54.31 -8.82
N GLN A 567 51.29 -53.78 -9.89
CA GLN A 567 51.67 -54.12 -11.27
C GLN A 567 53.12 -53.69 -11.57
N ILE A 568 53.51 -52.48 -11.17
CA ILE A 568 54.88 -51.96 -11.31
C ILE A 568 55.87 -52.80 -10.49
N GLU A 569 55.55 -53.15 -9.25
CA GLU A 569 56.36 -54.01 -8.40
C GLU A 569 56.54 -55.41 -9.02
N ALA A 570 55.47 -56.00 -9.57
CA ALA A 570 55.53 -57.29 -10.25
C ALA A 570 56.39 -57.24 -11.52
N ILE A 571 56.30 -56.15 -12.30
CA ILE A 571 57.18 -55.91 -13.46
C ILE A 571 58.62 -55.76 -13.00
N SER A 572 58.87 -54.99 -11.94
CA SER A 572 60.19 -54.76 -11.37
C SER A 572 60.82 -56.06 -10.85
N ALA A 573 60.04 -56.90 -10.17
CA ALA A 573 60.48 -58.22 -9.72
C ALA A 573 60.82 -59.16 -10.89
N ARG A 574 60.03 -59.13 -11.97
CA ARG A 574 60.34 -59.87 -13.22
C ARG A 574 61.60 -59.36 -13.89
N LEU A 575 61.82 -58.04 -13.91
CA LEU A 575 63.05 -57.44 -14.43
C LEU A 575 64.27 -57.86 -13.60
N ALA A 576 64.17 -57.85 -12.27
CA ALA A 576 65.24 -58.33 -11.39
C ALA A 576 65.55 -59.83 -11.60
N GLN A 577 64.53 -60.66 -11.86
CA GLN A 577 64.74 -62.07 -12.22
C GLN A 577 65.46 -62.22 -13.57
N LEU A 578 65.16 -61.36 -14.55
CA LEU A 578 65.84 -61.35 -15.85
C LEU A 578 67.29 -60.87 -15.74
N GLU A 579 67.60 -59.96 -14.81
CA GLU A 579 68.96 -59.50 -14.53
C GLU A 579 69.82 -60.60 -13.85
N SER A 580 69.20 -61.56 -13.16
CA SER A 580 69.90 -62.67 -12.50
C SER A 580 70.41 -63.77 -13.45
N TYR A 581 70.12 -63.67 -14.76
CA TYR A 581 70.65 -64.58 -15.77
C TYR A 581 72.06 -64.13 -16.23
N PRO A 582 73.12 -64.91 -15.95
CA PRO A 582 74.47 -64.55 -16.34
C PRO A 582 74.63 -64.78 -17.85
N GLY A 583 74.69 -63.69 -18.61
CA GLY A 583 75.07 -63.75 -20.02
C GLY A 583 74.43 -62.73 -20.96
N ASN A 584 73.47 -61.90 -20.52
CA ASN A 584 72.73 -61.02 -21.44
C ASN A 584 72.43 -59.60 -20.92
N SER A 585 73.26 -59.07 -20.00
CA SER A 585 73.06 -57.75 -19.39
C SER A 585 73.20 -56.56 -20.36
N VAL A 586 73.85 -56.73 -21.52
CA VAL A 586 74.05 -55.64 -22.50
C VAL A 586 72.91 -55.55 -23.53
N PHE A 587 72.16 -56.64 -23.77
CA PHE A 587 71.09 -56.64 -24.78
C PHE A 587 69.75 -56.18 -24.20
N PHE A 588 69.45 -56.48 -22.93
CA PHE A 588 68.19 -56.09 -22.29
C PHE A 588 68.11 -54.59 -21.98
N PHE A 589 69.21 -53.94 -21.57
CA PHE A 589 69.22 -52.50 -21.29
C PHE A 589 68.96 -51.64 -22.55
N LYS A 590 69.38 -52.14 -23.73
CA LYS A 590 69.14 -51.48 -25.02
C LYS A 590 67.72 -51.69 -25.55
N MET A 591 67.11 -52.85 -25.25
CA MET A 591 65.72 -53.13 -25.58
C MET A 591 64.74 -52.39 -24.65
N PHE A 592 65.10 -52.20 -23.38
CA PHE A 592 64.31 -51.45 -22.40
C PHE A 592 64.26 -49.95 -22.73
N LEU A 593 65.38 -49.36 -23.20
CA LEU A 593 65.42 -47.98 -23.71
C LEU A 593 64.66 -47.80 -25.03
N LEU A 594 64.57 -48.82 -25.89
CA LEU A 594 63.78 -48.76 -27.13
C LEU A 594 62.26 -48.94 -26.87
N PHE A 595 61.87 -49.74 -25.89
CA PHE A 595 60.45 -49.98 -25.58
C PHE A 595 59.80 -48.83 -24.80
N PHE A 596 60.56 -48.18 -23.90
CA PHE A 596 60.09 -46.97 -23.20
C PHE A 596 60.41 -45.66 -23.94
N GLY A 597 61.37 -45.65 -24.86
CA GLY A 597 61.64 -44.52 -25.76
C GLY A 597 60.62 -44.32 -26.87
N GLN A 598 59.77 -45.32 -27.17
CA GLN A 598 58.68 -45.22 -28.16
C GLN A 598 57.28 -45.04 -27.54
N THR A 599 57.12 -45.19 -26.22
CA THR A 599 55.79 -45.12 -25.57
C THR A 599 55.49 -43.79 -24.90
N ILE A 600 56.41 -42.82 -24.97
CA ILE A 600 56.16 -41.42 -24.56
C ILE A 600 56.58 -40.48 -25.71
N SER A 601 56.00 -40.67 -26.90
CA SER A 601 55.74 -39.55 -27.80
C SER A 601 54.29 -39.14 -27.61
N ILE A 602 54.08 -38.06 -26.87
CA ILE A 602 52.83 -37.31 -26.90
C ILE A 602 52.92 -36.39 -28.13
N ASP A 603 52.82 -36.98 -29.31
CA ASP A 603 52.47 -36.22 -30.51
C ASP A 603 50.95 -36.25 -30.65
N GLY A 604 50.35 -35.06 -30.51
CA GLY A 604 48.94 -34.82 -30.70
C GLY A 604 48.52 -35.04 -32.14
N THR A 605 48.05 -36.25 -32.46
CA THR A 605 47.14 -36.47 -33.58
C THR A 605 45.84 -37.04 -33.04
N LEU A 606 44.91 -36.11 -32.79
CA LEU A 606 43.50 -36.38 -32.55
C LEU A 606 42.94 -37.25 -33.68
N CYS A 607 42.53 -38.47 -33.35
CA CYS A 607 41.62 -39.25 -34.18
C CYS A 607 40.26 -38.54 -34.20
N THR A 608 40.00 -37.77 -35.26
CA THR A 608 38.77 -37.01 -35.48
C THR A 608 37.53 -37.91 -35.61
N THR A 609 37.70 -39.20 -35.90
CA THR A 609 36.59 -40.16 -36.01
C THR A 609 36.11 -40.72 -34.67
N CYS A 610 36.95 -40.75 -33.63
CA CYS A 610 36.55 -41.24 -32.29
C CYS A 610 35.89 -40.16 -31.41
N ALA A 611 36.17 -38.87 -31.66
CA ALA A 611 35.55 -37.75 -30.95
C ALA A 611 34.07 -37.53 -31.36
N ALA A 612 33.69 -37.90 -32.59
CA ALA A 612 32.32 -37.72 -33.09
C ALA A 612 31.30 -38.74 -32.55
N GLN A 613 31.74 -39.90 -32.05
CA GLN A 613 30.84 -40.99 -31.65
C GLN A 613 30.55 -41.02 -30.14
N LYS A 614 31.43 -40.46 -29.30
CA LYS A 614 31.20 -40.33 -27.84
C LYS A 614 30.51 -39.02 -27.43
N ALA A 615 30.56 -37.97 -28.25
CA ALA A 615 29.82 -36.73 -28.01
C ALA A 615 28.30 -36.86 -28.27
N LYS A 616 27.84 -37.96 -28.87
CA LYS A 616 26.43 -38.16 -29.28
C LYS A 616 25.60 -39.04 -28.32
N GLN A 617 26.17 -39.58 -27.24
CA GLN A 617 25.45 -40.44 -26.30
C GLN A 617 25.45 -39.97 -24.84
N ALA A 618 26.21 -38.93 -24.49
CA ALA A 618 26.26 -38.39 -23.12
C ALA A 618 25.55 -37.02 -22.96
N GLY A 619 25.14 -36.36 -24.06
CA GLY A 619 24.56 -35.01 -24.01
C GLY A 619 23.04 -34.93 -23.80
N ASP A 620 22.29 -35.98 -24.16
CA ASP A 620 20.82 -35.89 -24.27
C ASP A 620 20.04 -36.61 -23.16
N SER A 621 20.67 -37.44 -22.33
CA SER A 621 20.00 -38.19 -21.25
C SER A 621 20.05 -37.48 -19.89
N GLU A 622 21.16 -36.85 -19.53
CA GLU A 622 21.28 -36.11 -18.26
C GLU A 622 20.58 -34.76 -18.30
N LYS A 623 20.63 -34.06 -19.44
CA LYS A 623 19.92 -32.79 -19.64
C LYS A 623 18.40 -32.98 -19.62
N ASN A 624 17.89 -34.06 -20.23
CA ASN A 624 16.45 -34.41 -20.20
C ASN A 624 15.95 -34.83 -18.80
N CYS A 625 16.78 -35.44 -17.96
CA CYS A 625 16.38 -35.82 -16.60
C CYS A 625 16.29 -34.60 -15.68
N LEU A 626 17.22 -33.66 -15.78
CA LEU A 626 17.20 -32.41 -15.01
C LEU A 626 16.04 -31.50 -15.47
N GLU A 627 15.82 -31.39 -16.78
CA GLU A 627 14.74 -30.58 -17.36
C GLU A 627 13.36 -31.17 -17.05
N LYS A 628 13.19 -32.50 -17.04
CA LYS A 628 11.96 -33.17 -16.57
C LYS A 628 11.73 -33.02 -15.06
N ALA A 629 12.78 -33.00 -14.24
CA ALA A 629 12.66 -32.78 -12.79
C ALA A 629 12.26 -31.33 -12.46
N VAL A 630 12.84 -30.35 -13.18
CA VAL A 630 12.49 -28.92 -13.04
C VAL A 630 11.09 -28.63 -13.58
N VAL A 631 10.69 -29.20 -14.71
CA VAL A 631 9.32 -29.06 -15.25
C VAL A 631 8.29 -29.75 -14.33
N ALA A 632 8.61 -30.89 -13.72
CA ALA A 632 7.73 -31.56 -12.75
C ALA A 632 7.59 -30.78 -11.43
N ALA A 633 8.65 -30.14 -10.95
CA ALA A 633 8.61 -29.27 -9.77
C ALA A 633 7.81 -27.98 -10.05
N THR A 634 7.98 -27.38 -11.24
CA THR A 634 7.26 -26.17 -11.65
C THR A 634 5.77 -26.42 -11.87
N LYS A 635 5.40 -27.58 -12.42
CA LYS A 635 4.01 -28.00 -12.60
C LYS A 635 3.30 -28.28 -11.26
N ARG A 636 4.01 -28.83 -10.26
CA ARG A 636 3.47 -28.99 -8.89
C ARG A 636 3.22 -27.67 -8.16
N MET A 637 4.00 -26.62 -8.45
CA MET A 637 3.76 -25.28 -7.91
C MET A 637 2.61 -24.54 -8.60
N GLN A 638 2.42 -24.74 -9.90
CA GLN A 638 1.28 -24.19 -10.65
C GLN A 638 -0.06 -24.86 -10.28
N ASP A 639 -0.09 -26.18 -10.11
CA ASP A 639 -1.30 -26.91 -9.72
C ASP A 639 -1.75 -26.58 -8.28
N ALA A 640 -0.84 -26.11 -7.41
CA ALA A 640 -1.15 -25.62 -6.06
C ALA A 640 -1.73 -24.19 -6.00
N SER A 641 -1.76 -23.48 -7.12
CA SER A 641 -2.12 -22.04 -7.18
C SER A 641 -3.48 -21.76 -7.82
N THR A 642 -4.27 -22.78 -8.15
CA THR A 642 -5.61 -22.60 -8.74
C THR A 642 -6.66 -22.42 -7.64
N PRO A 643 -7.36 -21.27 -7.53
CA PRO A 643 -8.40 -21.11 -6.55
C PRO A 643 -9.63 -21.91 -7.00
N ASN A 644 -9.97 -22.95 -6.24
CA ASN A 644 -11.26 -23.62 -6.37
C ASN A 644 -12.37 -22.61 -6.02
N ASN A 645 -13.10 -22.18 -7.06
CA ASN A 645 -14.45 -21.66 -6.91
C ASN A 645 -15.30 -22.71 -6.18
N MET A 646 -15.56 -22.51 -4.89
CA MET A 646 -16.57 -23.24 -4.15
C MET A 646 -17.59 -22.23 -3.62
N SER A 647 -18.70 -22.23 -4.36
CA SER A 647 -20.06 -21.85 -3.99
C SER A 647 -20.38 -21.91 -2.49
N GLU A 648 -21.08 -20.86 -2.02
CA GLU A 648 -21.95 -20.85 -0.83
C GLU A 648 -22.81 -22.13 -0.76
N PRO A 649 -23.11 -22.67 0.45
CA PRO A 649 -24.44 -22.40 1.05
C PRO A 649 -24.44 -22.52 2.60
N PRO A 650 -25.60 -22.58 3.29
CA PRO A 650 -26.32 -21.44 3.83
C PRO A 650 -26.40 -21.43 5.38
N ALA A 651 -26.88 -20.32 5.91
CA ALA A 651 -27.08 -20.05 7.33
C ALA A 651 -28.02 -21.04 8.04
N THR A 652 -27.63 -21.52 9.23
CA THR A 652 -28.55 -21.92 10.31
C THR A 652 -27.92 -21.83 11.71
N SER A 653 -28.51 -20.97 12.54
CA SER A 653 -28.86 -21.07 13.97
C SER A 653 -27.91 -21.70 15.03
N ALA A 654 -27.57 -20.85 16.01
CA ALA A 654 -27.71 -20.99 17.47
C ALA A 654 -27.39 -22.33 18.17
N ALA A 655 -26.41 -22.30 19.10
CA ALA A 655 -26.60 -22.40 20.56
C ALA A 655 -25.40 -23.06 21.31
N ASP A 656 -25.13 -22.51 22.50
CA ASP A 656 -24.57 -23.10 23.71
C ASP A 656 -23.06 -23.42 23.89
N THR A 657 -22.44 -22.51 24.66
CA THR A 657 -21.64 -22.72 25.89
C THR A 657 -20.97 -24.09 26.13
N ARG A 658 -19.64 -24.06 26.23
CA ARG A 658 -18.81 -24.38 27.43
C ARG A 658 -17.38 -24.68 27.01
N ASN A 659 -16.41 -23.90 27.52
CA ASN A 659 -15.37 -24.40 28.43
C ASN A 659 -14.26 -23.37 28.60
N GLY A 660 -14.23 -22.78 29.79
CA GLY A 660 -13.02 -22.18 30.33
C GLY A 660 -12.05 -23.29 30.70
N GLN A 661 -10.89 -23.31 30.05
CA GLN A 661 -9.68 -24.00 30.51
C GLN A 661 -8.44 -23.66 29.65
N ARG A 662 -8.27 -22.38 29.27
CA ARG A 662 -7.08 -21.92 28.52
C ARG A 662 -6.51 -20.56 28.97
N GLU A 663 -6.61 -20.23 30.25
CA GLU A 663 -5.98 -19.02 30.81
C GLU A 663 -4.73 -19.29 31.67
N ALA A 664 -4.29 -20.55 31.81
CA ALA A 664 -3.11 -20.89 32.61
C ALA A 664 -1.79 -21.03 31.81
N GLU A 665 -1.81 -21.04 30.48
CA GLU A 665 -0.60 -21.22 29.67
C GLU A 665 -0.03 -19.93 29.05
N LEU A 666 -0.81 -18.84 29.00
CA LEU A 666 -0.31 -17.56 28.48
C LEU A 666 0.63 -16.81 29.45
N PHE A 667 0.71 -17.19 30.72
CA PHE A 667 1.56 -16.51 31.71
C PHE A 667 3.00 -17.06 31.82
N LYS A 668 3.31 -18.20 31.19
CA LYS A 668 4.68 -18.76 31.15
C LYS A 668 5.50 -18.28 29.94
N PHE A 669 4.85 -17.83 28.87
CA PHE A 669 5.53 -17.42 27.64
C PHE A 669 6.18 -16.02 27.77
N THR A 670 5.59 -15.13 28.55
CA THR A 670 6.08 -13.75 28.76
C THR A 670 7.34 -13.69 29.62
N TYR A 671 7.58 -14.69 30.49
CA TYR A 671 8.76 -14.72 31.36
C TYR A 671 10.02 -15.25 30.64
N TYR A 672 9.86 -16.10 29.61
CA TYR A 672 10.98 -16.62 28.81
C TYR A 672 11.46 -15.62 27.75
N PHE A 673 10.56 -14.77 27.24
CA PHE A 673 10.88 -13.78 26.20
C PHE A 673 11.73 -12.61 26.73
N ILE A 674 11.56 -12.24 28.02
CA ILE A 674 12.33 -11.16 28.66
C ILE A 674 13.77 -11.59 29.00
N HIS A 675 14.01 -12.87 29.29
CA HIS A 675 15.38 -13.37 29.56
C HIS A 675 16.22 -13.57 28.29
N LEU A 676 15.60 -13.84 27.13
CA LEU A 676 16.32 -13.96 25.86
C LEU A 676 16.79 -12.61 25.32
N MET A 677 16.01 -11.54 25.54
CA MET A 677 16.36 -10.18 25.11
C MET A 677 17.56 -9.60 25.88
N HIS A 678 17.72 -9.94 27.16
CA HIS A 678 18.89 -9.52 27.95
C HIS A 678 20.18 -10.29 27.60
N LEU A 679 20.09 -11.47 26.97
CA LEU A 679 21.27 -12.21 26.51
C LEU A 679 21.79 -11.71 25.15
N PHE A 680 20.92 -11.12 24.33
CA PHE A 680 21.26 -10.61 23.00
C PHE A 680 21.89 -9.21 23.04
N GLU A 681 21.56 -8.38 24.04
CA GLU A 681 22.23 -7.10 24.27
C GLU A 681 23.68 -7.22 24.79
N ALA A 682 24.08 -8.40 25.30
CA ALA A 682 25.41 -8.62 25.87
C ALA A 682 26.47 -9.10 24.86
N THR A 683 26.12 -9.39 23.59
CA THR A 683 27.03 -10.00 22.61
C THR A 683 27.38 -9.15 21.40
N THR A 684 26.84 -7.92 21.27
CA THR A 684 27.15 -7.01 20.16
C THR A 684 27.90 -5.72 20.56
N SER A 685 28.59 -5.71 21.70
CA SER A 685 29.51 -4.62 22.05
C SER A 685 30.96 -5.09 22.00
N THR A 686 31.55 -5.07 20.81
CA THR A 686 33.01 -5.06 20.64
C THR A 686 33.52 -3.66 21.01
N SER A 687 33.73 -3.42 22.30
CA SER A 687 34.61 -2.36 22.78
C SER A 687 35.79 -3.00 23.52
N PHE A 688 36.95 -2.89 22.88
CA PHE A 688 38.30 -2.82 23.46
C PHE A 688 38.31 -2.68 25.00
N LEU A 689 38.79 -3.69 25.71
CA LEU A 689 39.18 -3.60 27.11
C LEU A 689 40.57 -2.97 27.20
N GLU A 690 40.63 -1.65 27.44
CA GLU A 690 41.74 -1.03 28.17
C GLU A 690 41.52 -1.29 29.66
N GLU A 691 42.27 -2.23 30.24
CA GLU A 691 42.37 -2.38 31.69
C GLU A 691 43.60 -1.58 32.16
N VAL A 692 43.34 -0.39 32.70
CA VAL A 692 44.32 0.40 33.45
C VAL A 692 44.32 -0.11 34.88
N ASP A 693 45.41 -0.76 35.29
CA ASP A 693 45.65 -1.06 36.69
C ASP A 693 46.65 -0.07 37.33
N ARG A 694 46.46 0.18 38.62
CA ARG A 694 46.81 1.41 39.35
C ARG A 694 48.30 1.63 39.67
N ALA A 695 49.22 1.07 38.90
CA ALA A 695 50.64 1.40 38.96
C ALA A 695 51.22 1.31 37.55
N GLY A 696 51.21 2.44 36.84
CA GLY A 696 51.58 2.51 35.43
C GLY A 696 52.93 1.87 35.11
N GLN A 697 52.90 0.71 34.46
CA GLN A 697 53.94 0.14 33.62
C GLN A 697 53.30 -0.88 32.65
N HIS A 698 53.37 -0.60 31.35
CA HIS A 698 52.95 -1.52 30.29
C HIS A 698 54.00 -2.62 30.11
N THR A 699 53.60 -3.88 30.21
CA THR A 699 54.37 -5.01 29.66
C THR A 699 53.53 -5.79 28.67
N ASP A 700 54.05 -5.87 27.46
CA ASP A 700 53.49 -6.54 26.27
C ASP A 700 53.50 -8.07 26.45
N ILE A 701 52.34 -8.73 26.27
CA ILE A 701 52.20 -10.20 26.39
C ILE A 701 52.62 -10.90 25.08
N SER A 702 52.91 -10.16 24.01
CA SER A 702 53.38 -10.73 22.74
C SER A 702 54.81 -11.28 22.77
N SER A 703 55.56 -11.13 23.87
CA SER A 703 56.98 -11.55 23.95
C SER A 703 57.25 -12.83 24.77
N ARG A 704 56.25 -13.69 25.01
CA ARG A 704 56.41 -14.91 25.85
C ARG A 704 56.18 -16.25 25.17
N ILE A 705 56.04 -16.29 23.85
CA ILE A 705 56.20 -17.55 23.10
C ILE A 705 57.62 -17.54 22.55
N SER A 706 58.58 -17.79 23.43
CA SER A 706 59.96 -18.07 23.06
C SER A 706 60.07 -19.53 22.62
N ASP A 707 60.80 -19.73 21.53
CA ASP A 707 61.23 -20.99 20.93
C ASP A 707 61.93 -21.94 21.93
N SER A 708 61.18 -22.70 22.73
CA SER A 708 61.62 -23.99 23.29
C SER A 708 60.53 -24.65 24.13
N LEU A 709 59.53 -25.26 23.50
CA LEU A 709 58.77 -26.34 24.14
C LEU A 709 59.41 -27.66 23.71
N SER A 710 59.96 -28.40 24.67
CA SER A 710 60.53 -29.71 24.37
C SER A 710 59.43 -30.67 23.89
N LEU A 711 59.74 -31.54 22.92
CA LEU A 711 58.80 -32.52 22.37
C LEU A 711 58.13 -33.36 23.48
N ALA A 712 58.83 -33.60 24.58
CA ALA A 712 58.31 -34.28 25.77
C ALA A 712 57.17 -33.51 26.48
N GLN A 713 57.20 -32.17 26.50
CA GLN A 713 56.15 -31.34 27.09
C GLN A 713 54.92 -31.22 26.18
N ILE A 714 55.11 -31.31 24.86
CA ILE A 714 54.01 -31.36 23.89
C ILE A 714 53.27 -32.69 24.04
N VAL A 715 53.98 -33.82 24.13
CA VAL A 715 53.38 -35.14 24.36
C VAL A 715 52.61 -35.21 25.68
N ALA A 716 53.16 -34.64 26.78
CA ALA A 716 52.47 -34.59 28.07
C ALA A 716 51.20 -33.72 28.08
N CYS A 717 51.11 -32.70 27.21
CA CYS A 717 49.87 -31.93 27.03
C CYS A 717 48.80 -32.71 26.26
N PHE A 718 49.19 -33.68 25.44
CA PHE A 718 48.26 -34.52 24.65
C PHE A 718 47.77 -35.76 25.39
N ASP A 719 48.52 -36.29 26.36
CA ASP A 719 48.04 -37.37 27.24
C ASP A 719 46.84 -36.90 28.11
N ASN A 720 46.75 -35.60 28.41
CA ASN A 720 45.59 -35.00 29.09
C ASN A 720 44.38 -34.75 28.16
N LEU A 721 44.55 -34.85 26.84
CA LEU A 721 43.45 -34.78 25.85
C LEU A 721 42.85 -36.17 25.55
N GLU A 722 43.44 -37.24 26.09
CA GLU A 722 42.90 -38.59 25.95
C GLU A 722 41.56 -38.75 26.70
N ASP A 723 41.26 -37.89 27.67
CA ASP A 723 39.93 -37.77 28.32
C ASP A 723 38.87 -37.07 27.45
N TYR A 724 39.29 -36.30 26.43
CA TYR A 724 38.37 -35.66 25.47
C TYR A 724 37.93 -36.59 24.33
N ARG A 725 38.53 -37.79 24.20
CA ARG A 725 38.21 -38.80 23.16
C ARG A 725 36.80 -39.38 23.25
N LEU A 726 36.06 -39.18 24.35
CA LEU A 726 34.79 -39.88 24.59
C LEU A 726 33.52 -39.03 24.47
N ARG A 727 33.59 -37.72 24.13
CA ARG A 727 32.38 -36.86 24.11
C ARG A 727 32.25 -35.82 22.98
N SER A 728 33.12 -35.82 21.96
CA SER A 728 32.95 -34.89 20.82
C SER A 728 32.60 -35.63 19.53
N ASP A 729 31.35 -35.47 19.09
CA ASP A 729 30.81 -36.01 17.82
C ASP A 729 31.26 -35.18 16.60
N SER A 730 32.54 -34.82 16.50
CA SER A 730 33.09 -34.20 15.30
C SER A 730 33.76 -35.27 14.41
N PRO A 731 33.31 -35.48 13.16
CA PRO A 731 33.89 -36.49 12.26
C PRO A 731 35.21 -36.05 11.61
N ASP A 732 35.44 -34.74 11.45
CA ASP A 732 36.41 -34.22 10.46
C ASP A 732 37.88 -34.25 10.91
N LEU A 733 38.16 -34.26 12.22
CA LEU A 733 39.54 -34.22 12.75
C LEU A 733 40.21 -35.61 12.88
N ARG A 734 39.45 -36.70 12.69
CA ARG A 734 39.92 -38.07 12.95
C ARG A 734 40.93 -38.62 11.91
N PRO A 735 40.80 -38.35 10.60
CA PRO A 735 41.71 -38.92 9.59
C PRO A 735 43.11 -38.32 9.64
N GLU A 736 43.22 -37.01 9.86
CA GLU A 736 44.49 -36.28 9.83
C GLU A 736 45.37 -36.60 11.04
N LEU A 737 44.76 -36.71 12.23
CA LEU A 737 45.45 -37.18 13.44
C LEU A 737 45.94 -38.63 13.29
N ARG A 738 45.16 -39.53 12.65
CA ARG A 738 45.62 -40.91 12.36
C ARG A 738 46.82 -40.93 11.41
N ARG A 739 46.85 -40.09 10.37
CA ARG A 739 48.00 -39.97 9.46
C ARG A 739 49.24 -39.45 10.19
N PHE A 740 49.07 -38.48 11.10
CA PHE A 740 50.17 -37.95 11.91
C PHE A 740 50.76 -39.01 12.86
N PHE A 741 49.92 -39.78 13.56
CA PHE A 741 50.39 -40.87 14.43
C PHE A 741 51.01 -42.05 13.67
N ALA A 742 50.53 -42.37 12.47
CA ALA A 742 51.16 -43.36 11.61
C ALA A 742 52.56 -42.91 11.17
N ARG A 743 52.75 -41.62 10.87
CA ARG A 743 54.05 -41.05 10.49
C ARG A 743 55.07 -41.14 11.63
N ILE A 744 54.67 -40.81 12.86
CA ILE A 744 55.52 -40.94 14.07
C ILE A 744 55.91 -42.41 14.33
N LYS A 745 54.99 -43.35 14.09
CA LYS A 745 55.26 -44.79 14.24
C LYS A 745 56.27 -45.29 13.21
N TYR A 746 56.11 -44.92 11.93
CA TYR A 746 57.06 -45.27 10.87
C TYR A 746 58.45 -44.68 11.11
N GLU A 747 58.54 -43.46 11.62
CA GLU A 747 59.82 -42.81 11.94
C GLU A 747 60.53 -43.51 13.10
N ARG A 748 59.79 -44.00 14.10
CA ARG A 748 60.31 -44.83 15.19
C ARG A 748 60.80 -46.21 14.70
N ASP A 749 60.07 -46.84 13.78
CA ASP A 749 60.44 -48.14 13.19
C ASP A 749 61.67 -48.03 12.28
N ILE A 750 61.82 -46.91 11.56
CA ILE A 750 63.00 -46.61 10.73
C ILE A 750 64.23 -46.32 11.61
N ASN A 751 64.08 -45.55 12.68
CA ASN A 751 65.16 -45.31 13.63
C ASN A 751 65.56 -46.59 14.39
N ALA A 752 64.62 -47.51 14.62
CA ALA A 752 64.91 -48.84 15.18
C ALA A 752 65.65 -49.74 14.19
N LEU A 753 65.36 -49.63 12.89
CA LEU A 753 66.07 -50.31 11.80
C LEU A 753 67.49 -49.75 11.61
N GLU A 754 67.67 -48.42 11.71
CA GLU A 754 68.99 -47.78 11.67
C GLU A 754 69.83 -48.18 12.90
N ALA A 755 69.24 -48.17 14.10
CA ALA A 755 69.90 -48.65 15.32
C ALA A 755 70.24 -50.15 15.27
N ALA A 756 69.43 -50.96 14.56
CA ALA A 756 69.73 -52.38 14.31
C ALA A 756 70.84 -52.57 13.26
N SER A 757 70.99 -51.65 12.31
CA SER A 757 72.08 -51.66 11.32
C SER A 757 73.43 -51.26 11.91
N ASP A 758 73.44 -50.47 13.00
CA ASP A 758 74.66 -50.08 13.73
C ASP A 758 75.13 -51.13 14.76
N LEU A 759 74.31 -52.15 15.06
CA LEU A 759 74.69 -53.23 15.96
C LEU A 759 75.61 -54.23 15.23
N HIS A 760 76.91 -53.95 15.31
CA HIS A 760 78.01 -54.69 14.69
C HIS A 760 78.25 -56.08 15.32
N VAL A 761 77.25 -56.97 15.30
CA VAL A 761 77.43 -58.38 15.73
C VAL A 761 76.55 -59.30 14.88
N VAL A 762 77.13 -59.87 13.83
CA VAL A 762 77.23 -61.32 13.54
C VAL A 762 77.88 -61.44 12.16
N GLY A 763 79.07 -62.04 12.17
CA GLY A 763 79.90 -62.21 10.98
C GLY A 763 79.35 -63.26 10.01
N MET A 764 79.83 -63.10 8.77
CA MET A 764 79.85 -64.10 7.70
C MET A 764 78.49 -64.68 7.30
N ILE A 765 77.78 -63.98 6.40
CA ILE A 765 77.15 -64.55 5.19
C ILE A 765 76.74 -63.36 4.29
N CYS A 766 77.09 -63.47 3.00
CA CYS A 766 76.66 -62.64 1.86
C CYS A 766 77.09 -61.16 1.82
N ARG A 767 78.31 -60.91 1.32
CA ARG A 767 78.72 -59.60 0.78
C ARG A 767 77.78 -59.12 -0.34
N ASP A 768 77.14 -60.04 -1.07
CA ASP A 768 76.16 -59.74 -2.11
C ASP A 768 74.79 -59.28 -1.56
N GLN A 769 74.40 -59.71 -0.36
CA GLN A 769 73.17 -59.22 0.29
C GLN A 769 73.37 -57.83 0.90
N LEU A 770 74.60 -57.51 1.32
CA LEU A 770 74.94 -56.16 1.80
C LEU A 770 74.90 -55.13 0.66
N VAL A 771 75.37 -55.49 -0.54
CA VAL A 771 75.28 -54.62 -1.74
C VAL A 771 73.82 -54.43 -2.18
N VAL A 772 72.99 -55.46 -2.09
CA VAL A 772 71.55 -55.34 -2.37
C VAL A 772 70.86 -54.49 -1.29
N LEU A 773 71.21 -54.63 -0.02
CA LEU A 773 70.68 -53.76 1.05
C LEU A 773 71.14 -52.31 0.87
N GLU A 774 72.42 -52.06 0.56
CA GLU A 774 72.94 -50.70 0.31
C GLU A 774 72.29 -50.08 -0.92
N SER A 775 72.12 -50.84 -2.01
CA SER A 775 71.42 -50.38 -3.21
C SER A 775 69.93 -50.14 -2.96
N THR A 776 69.28 -50.97 -2.14
CA THR A 776 67.87 -50.79 -1.74
C THR A 776 67.71 -49.60 -0.81
N VAL A 777 68.62 -49.40 0.15
CA VAL A 777 68.65 -48.22 1.02
C VAL A 777 68.94 -46.95 0.21
N HIS A 778 69.84 -47.02 -0.78
CA HIS A 778 70.13 -45.91 -1.69
C HIS A 778 68.95 -45.58 -2.62
N PHE A 779 68.25 -46.60 -3.13
CA PHE A 779 67.03 -46.44 -3.90
C PHE A 779 65.91 -45.86 -3.02
N MET A 780 65.69 -46.38 -1.82
CA MET A 780 64.71 -45.83 -0.86
C MET A 780 65.06 -44.40 -0.45
N ARG A 781 66.34 -44.04 -0.35
CA ARG A 781 66.78 -42.66 -0.08
C ARG A 781 66.49 -41.74 -1.28
N HIS A 782 66.70 -42.21 -2.51
CA HIS A 782 66.33 -41.47 -3.73
C HIS A 782 64.81 -41.36 -3.91
N ALA A 783 64.06 -42.43 -3.65
CA ALA A 783 62.61 -42.43 -3.69
C ALA A 783 62.03 -41.52 -2.61
N ARG A 784 62.60 -41.52 -1.39
CA ARG A 784 62.25 -40.57 -0.33
C ARG A 784 62.53 -39.14 -0.77
N HIS A 785 63.71 -38.82 -1.30
CA HIS A 785 64.00 -37.46 -1.76
C HIS A 785 63.13 -37.03 -2.94
N PHE A 786 62.77 -37.96 -3.84
CA PHE A 786 61.84 -37.69 -4.91
C PHE A 786 60.42 -37.42 -4.39
N LEU A 787 59.93 -38.23 -3.44
CA LEU A 787 58.63 -38.03 -2.80
C LEU A 787 58.61 -36.75 -1.95
N GLU A 788 59.67 -36.45 -1.20
CA GLU A 788 59.82 -35.18 -0.48
C GLU A 788 59.84 -33.98 -1.41
N SER A 789 60.47 -34.11 -2.59
CA SER A 789 60.46 -33.09 -3.62
C SER A 789 59.07 -32.94 -4.25
N CYS A 790 58.35 -34.03 -4.51
CA CYS A 790 56.98 -34.00 -5.03
C CYS A 790 56.01 -33.42 -4.00
N ASP A 791 56.11 -33.83 -2.73
CA ASP A 791 55.34 -33.29 -1.61
C ASP A 791 55.62 -31.80 -1.45
N ARG A 792 56.89 -31.36 -1.55
CA ARG A 792 57.25 -29.94 -1.47
C ARG A 792 56.65 -29.15 -2.63
N VAL A 793 56.74 -29.65 -3.87
CA VAL A 793 56.12 -29.00 -5.04
C VAL A 793 54.59 -28.98 -4.92
N PHE A 794 53.98 -30.05 -4.43
CA PHE A 794 52.55 -30.11 -4.20
C PHE A 794 52.11 -29.14 -3.10
N LEU A 795 52.83 -29.08 -1.97
CA LEU A 795 52.58 -28.11 -0.91
C LEU A 795 52.79 -26.67 -1.37
N ASP A 796 53.81 -26.40 -2.17
CA ASP A 796 54.08 -25.06 -2.67
C ASP A 796 53.02 -24.63 -3.68
N ASN A 797 52.56 -25.53 -4.55
CA ASN A 797 51.43 -25.30 -5.45
C ASN A 797 50.11 -25.12 -4.69
N ALA A 798 49.85 -25.94 -3.66
CA ALA A 798 48.67 -25.82 -2.81
C ALA A 798 48.69 -24.49 -2.03
N LYS A 799 49.84 -24.11 -1.45
CA LYS A 799 50.02 -22.80 -0.78
C LYS A 799 49.79 -21.65 -1.75
N GLU A 800 50.28 -21.75 -2.98
CA GLU A 800 50.07 -20.71 -3.99
C GLU A 800 48.61 -20.61 -4.44
N LEU A 801 47.93 -21.74 -4.61
CA LEU A 801 46.48 -21.78 -4.85
C LEU A 801 45.71 -21.17 -3.68
N PHE A 802 46.05 -21.53 -2.43
CA PHE A 802 45.44 -20.93 -1.25
C PHE A 802 45.70 -19.42 -1.15
N ARG A 803 46.91 -18.95 -1.47
CA ARG A 803 47.20 -17.50 -1.51
C ARG A 803 46.36 -16.79 -2.56
N LYS A 804 46.22 -17.36 -3.76
CA LYS A 804 45.37 -16.81 -4.81
C LYS A 804 43.91 -16.80 -4.41
N GLU A 805 43.42 -17.85 -3.76
CA GLU A 805 42.04 -17.93 -3.31
C GLU A 805 41.76 -16.94 -2.17
N ILE A 806 42.68 -16.80 -1.21
CA ILE A 806 42.61 -15.77 -0.16
C ILE A 806 42.63 -14.37 -0.79
N GLN A 807 43.48 -14.12 -1.78
CA GLN A 807 43.51 -12.85 -2.49
C GLN A 807 42.19 -12.57 -3.22
N ASN A 808 41.64 -13.57 -3.92
CA ASN A 808 40.32 -13.46 -4.57
C ASN A 808 39.21 -13.16 -3.56
N ILE A 809 39.22 -13.81 -2.39
CA ILE A 809 38.26 -13.53 -1.31
C ILE A 809 38.41 -12.09 -0.81
N HIS A 810 39.65 -11.60 -0.64
CA HIS A 810 39.91 -10.21 -0.24
C HIS A 810 39.43 -9.22 -1.31
N ASP A 811 39.71 -9.47 -2.58
CA ASP A 811 39.28 -8.62 -3.69
C ASP A 811 37.74 -8.60 -3.82
N CYS A 812 37.09 -9.75 -3.62
CA CYS A 812 35.64 -9.87 -3.60
C CYS A 812 35.03 -9.14 -2.39
N LYS A 813 35.65 -9.24 -1.21
CA LYS A 813 35.25 -8.49 -0.02
C LYS A 813 35.35 -6.99 -0.26
N ASP A 814 36.46 -6.51 -0.81
CA ASP A 814 36.67 -5.09 -1.10
C ASP A 814 35.69 -4.57 -2.16
N ALA A 815 35.36 -5.39 -3.17
CA ALA A 815 34.33 -5.06 -4.15
C ALA A 815 32.93 -4.98 -3.51
N LEU A 816 32.60 -5.92 -2.62
CA LEU A 816 31.33 -5.93 -1.88
C LEU A 816 31.22 -4.72 -0.93
N GLU A 817 32.29 -4.38 -0.20
CA GLU A 817 32.33 -3.20 0.67
C GLU A 817 32.16 -1.90 -0.13
N LYS A 818 32.74 -1.81 -1.34
CA LYS A 818 32.52 -0.67 -2.25
C LYS A 818 31.06 -0.59 -2.72
N LEU A 819 30.45 -1.73 -3.09
CA LEU A 819 29.05 -1.79 -3.49
C LEU A 819 28.11 -1.36 -2.35
N ILE A 820 28.33 -1.88 -1.14
CA ILE A 820 27.53 -1.51 0.05
C ILE A 820 27.69 -0.02 0.35
N ARG A 821 28.90 0.53 0.28
CA ARG A 821 29.14 1.98 0.47
C ARG A 821 28.42 2.84 -0.57
N LEU A 822 28.44 2.42 -1.85
CA LEU A 822 27.72 3.10 -2.93
C LEU A 822 26.20 3.03 -2.71
N GLN A 823 25.68 1.87 -2.35
CA GLN A 823 24.25 1.68 -2.06
C GLN A 823 23.81 2.57 -0.89
N TRP A 824 24.55 2.59 0.22
CA TRP A 824 24.24 3.47 1.35
C TRP A 824 24.34 4.95 1.01
N SER A 825 25.27 5.34 0.13
CA SER A 825 25.36 6.72 -0.34
C SER A 825 24.13 7.11 -1.17
N LEU A 826 23.69 6.23 -2.08
CA LEU A 826 22.49 6.44 -2.89
C LEU A 826 21.22 6.48 -2.04
N GLU A 827 21.08 5.57 -1.07
CA GLU A 827 19.96 5.55 -0.14
C GLU A 827 19.92 6.82 0.71
N ARG A 828 21.08 7.29 1.19
CA ARG A 828 21.19 8.55 1.94
C ARG A 828 20.77 9.75 1.08
N GLU A 829 21.27 9.85 -0.15
CA GLU A 829 20.91 10.94 -1.06
C GLU A 829 19.42 10.91 -1.42
N ASN A 830 18.84 9.73 -1.62
CA ASN A 830 17.41 9.56 -1.85
C ASN A 830 16.57 9.98 -0.63
N MET A 831 16.98 9.60 0.58
CA MET A 831 16.33 10.02 1.82
C MET A 831 16.44 11.54 2.03
N GLU A 832 17.57 12.15 1.68
CA GLU A 832 17.77 13.59 1.76
C GLU A 832 16.89 14.34 0.74
N LEU A 833 16.77 13.83 -0.49
CA LEU A 833 15.81 14.32 -1.48
C LEU A 833 14.36 14.20 -1.02
N GLN A 834 13.98 13.11 -0.35
CA GLN A 834 12.65 12.97 0.24
C GLN A 834 12.42 13.97 1.37
N LEU A 835 13.39 14.15 2.27
CA LEU A 835 13.32 15.15 3.33
C LEU A 835 13.19 16.57 2.77
N ASP A 836 13.89 16.89 1.69
CA ASP A 836 13.76 18.18 1.02
C ASP A 836 12.39 18.36 0.35
N ARG A 837 11.81 17.30 -0.23
CA ARG A 837 10.41 17.34 -0.72
C ARG A 837 9.45 17.62 0.43
N TYR A 838 9.61 16.95 1.57
CA TYR A 838 8.78 17.19 2.76
C TYR A 838 8.98 18.60 3.32
N ARG A 839 10.21 19.13 3.38
CA ARG A 839 10.45 20.53 3.79
C ARG A 839 9.73 21.51 2.87
N ARG A 840 9.84 21.33 1.55
CA ARG A 840 9.11 22.19 0.58
C ARG A 840 7.60 22.08 0.73
N GLN A 841 7.06 20.90 1.02
CA GLN A 841 5.64 20.74 1.32
C GLN A 841 5.26 21.48 2.62
N VAL A 842 6.03 21.31 3.69
CA VAL A 842 5.85 22.02 4.98
C VAL A 842 5.93 23.54 4.81
N GLU A 843 6.84 24.04 3.97
CA GLU A 843 6.93 25.47 3.62
C GLU A 843 5.71 25.99 2.84
N GLN A 844 4.98 25.12 2.14
CA GLN A 844 3.73 25.46 1.45
C GLN A 844 2.51 25.45 2.38
N PHE A 845 2.55 24.77 3.53
CA PHE A 845 1.43 24.72 4.48
C PHE A 845 0.92 26.10 4.93
N PRO A 846 1.76 27.11 5.23
CA PRO A 846 1.29 28.46 5.53
C PRO A 846 0.51 29.11 4.38
N SER A 847 0.86 28.81 3.12
CA SER A 847 0.15 29.29 1.95
C SER A 847 -1.20 28.61 1.81
N ILE A 848 -1.22 27.27 1.91
CA ILE A 848 -2.44 26.45 1.88
C ILE A 848 -3.38 26.84 3.03
N HIS A 849 -2.84 27.11 4.22
CA HIS A 849 -3.62 27.55 5.37
C HIS A 849 -4.25 28.92 5.12
N LYS A 850 -3.52 29.87 4.52
CA LYS A 850 -4.07 31.17 4.12
C LYS A 850 -5.17 31.02 3.08
N GLU A 851 -4.99 30.17 2.07
CA GLU A 851 -6.02 29.87 1.08
C GLU A 851 -7.26 29.22 1.72
N ASN A 852 -7.07 28.26 2.63
CA ASN A 852 -8.18 27.64 3.36
C ASN A 852 -8.94 28.65 4.24
N VAL A 853 -8.25 29.60 4.86
CA VAL A 853 -8.91 30.69 5.61
C VAL A 853 -9.74 31.57 4.67
N VAL A 854 -9.23 31.88 3.47
CA VAL A 854 -9.97 32.63 2.45
C VAL A 854 -11.19 31.83 1.97
N ILE A 855 -11.01 30.57 1.58
CA ILE A 855 -12.11 29.69 1.14
C ILE A 855 -13.17 29.55 2.23
N LYS A 856 -12.78 29.38 3.49
CA LYS A 856 -13.71 29.31 4.63
C LYS A 856 -14.47 30.62 4.83
N SER A 857 -13.82 31.76 4.61
CA SER A 857 -14.48 33.07 4.67
C SER A 857 -15.48 33.26 3.52
N GLU A 858 -15.16 32.79 2.31
CA GLU A 858 -16.05 32.82 1.14
C GLU A 858 -17.25 31.88 1.32
N LEU A 859 -17.02 30.67 1.85
CA LEU A 859 -18.08 29.70 2.20
C LEU A 859 -19.04 30.28 3.25
N ASN A 860 -18.52 30.95 4.28
CA ASN A 860 -19.35 31.63 5.27
C ASN A 860 -20.16 32.77 4.65
N ALA A 861 -19.55 33.57 3.77
CA ALA A 861 -20.26 34.63 3.06
C ALA A 861 -21.38 34.08 2.16
N MET A 862 -21.13 32.99 1.42
CA MET A 862 -22.16 32.30 0.63
C MET A 862 -23.28 31.73 1.52
N LYS A 863 -22.92 31.14 2.67
CA LYS A 863 -23.91 30.63 3.63
C LYS A 863 -24.83 31.76 4.13
N THR A 864 -24.27 32.92 4.46
CA THR A 864 -25.06 34.11 4.83
C THR A 864 -25.96 34.58 3.68
N GLN A 865 -25.48 34.59 2.44
CA GLN A 865 -26.31 34.92 1.27
C GLN A 865 -27.46 33.92 1.08
N ILE A 866 -27.20 32.62 1.22
CA ILE A 866 -28.24 31.58 1.14
C ILE A 866 -29.31 31.78 2.21
N GLU A 867 -28.91 32.07 3.46
CA GLU A 867 -29.89 32.34 4.53
C GLU A 867 -30.69 33.61 4.27
N GLN A 868 -30.08 34.66 3.70
CA GLN A 868 -30.81 35.85 3.24
C GLN A 868 -31.81 35.52 2.12
N TYR A 869 -31.45 34.67 1.17
CA TYR A 869 -32.37 34.21 0.12
C TYR A 869 -33.51 33.36 0.68
N LYS A 870 -33.23 32.45 1.62
CA LYS A 870 -34.27 31.67 2.31
C LYS A 870 -35.24 32.57 3.07
N LEU A 871 -34.75 33.61 3.74
CA LEU A 871 -35.60 34.57 4.44
C LEU A 871 -36.50 35.33 3.45
N LYS A 872 -35.95 35.82 2.34
CA LYS A 872 -36.74 36.45 1.26
C LYS A 872 -37.77 35.49 0.67
N LEU A 873 -37.42 34.22 0.51
CA LEU A 873 -38.33 33.20 -0.01
C LEU A 873 -39.50 32.99 0.96
N ARG A 874 -39.25 32.89 2.27
CA ARG A 874 -40.32 32.79 3.29
C ARG A 874 -41.24 34.00 3.28
N GLN A 875 -40.68 35.21 3.23
CA GLN A 875 -41.48 36.44 3.14
C GLN A 875 -42.38 36.45 1.89
N LYS A 876 -41.86 35.95 0.75
CA LYS A 876 -42.65 35.82 -0.47
C LYS A 876 -43.70 34.71 -0.39
N SER A 877 -43.41 33.60 0.27
CA SER A 877 -44.41 32.55 0.54
C SER A 877 -45.54 33.07 1.43
N GLU A 878 -45.23 33.81 2.50
CA GLU A 878 -46.23 34.45 3.38
C GLU A 878 -47.05 35.52 2.64
N GLU A 879 -46.46 36.22 1.67
CA GLU A 879 -47.18 37.13 0.78
C GLU A 879 -48.15 36.38 -0.14
N VAL A 880 -47.72 35.25 -0.73
CA VAL A 880 -48.59 34.40 -1.55
C VAL A 880 -49.74 33.83 -0.72
N GLU A 881 -49.49 33.31 0.47
CA GLU A 881 -50.53 32.78 1.35
C GLU A 881 -51.57 33.86 1.72
N ARG A 882 -51.13 35.09 1.99
CA ARG A 882 -52.05 36.22 2.20
C ARG A 882 -52.90 36.51 0.97
N LEU A 883 -52.31 36.49 -0.22
CA LEU A 883 -53.03 36.70 -1.48
C LEU A 883 -54.01 35.54 -1.77
N GLU A 884 -53.68 34.32 -1.40
CA GLU A 884 -54.60 33.17 -1.51
C GLU A 884 -55.81 33.33 -0.58
N ILE A 885 -55.59 33.76 0.67
CA ILE A 885 -56.68 34.07 1.60
C ILE A 885 -57.56 35.20 1.05
N GLU A 886 -56.96 36.23 0.45
CA GLU A 886 -57.71 37.34 -0.16
C GLU A 886 -58.52 36.88 -1.38
N ARG A 887 -57.93 36.06 -2.26
CA ARG A 887 -58.63 35.41 -3.38
C ARG A 887 -59.81 34.59 -2.90
N ASP A 888 -59.64 33.81 -1.84
CA ASP A 888 -60.69 32.95 -1.30
C ASP A 888 -61.83 33.78 -0.70
N ARG A 889 -61.50 34.88 -0.01
CA ARG A 889 -62.51 35.88 0.45
C ARG A 889 -63.26 36.49 -0.72
N LEU A 890 -62.56 36.91 -1.78
CA LEU A 890 -63.20 37.44 -2.99
C LEU A 890 -64.09 36.40 -3.67
N THR A 891 -63.70 35.12 -3.63
CA THR A 891 -64.50 34.02 -4.17
C THR A 891 -65.79 33.80 -3.36
N VAL A 892 -65.72 33.91 -2.02
CA VAL A 892 -66.92 33.89 -1.16
C VAL A 892 -67.81 35.08 -1.47
N LEU A 893 -67.25 36.28 -1.57
CA LEU A 893 -67.98 37.50 -1.91
C LEU A 893 -68.68 37.39 -3.28
N ALA A 894 -68.01 36.81 -4.28
CA ALA A 894 -68.58 36.58 -5.60
C ALA A 894 -69.77 35.61 -5.55
N LYS A 895 -69.71 34.56 -4.70
CA LYS A 895 -70.84 33.65 -4.48
C LYS A 895 -72.01 34.35 -3.78
N GLU A 896 -71.74 35.24 -2.83
CA GLU A 896 -72.78 36.05 -2.19
C GLU A 896 -73.45 37.00 -3.19
N PHE A 897 -72.69 37.66 -4.06
CA PHE A 897 -73.25 38.47 -5.15
C PHE A 897 -74.10 37.64 -6.11
N GLN A 898 -73.65 36.44 -6.47
CA GLN A 898 -74.44 35.53 -7.30
C GLN A 898 -75.75 35.10 -6.61
N LYS A 899 -75.71 34.88 -5.29
CA LYS A 899 -76.91 34.56 -4.51
C LYS A 899 -77.89 35.73 -4.47
N LEU A 900 -77.39 36.95 -4.25
CA LEU A 900 -78.20 38.17 -4.27
C LEU A 900 -78.82 38.42 -5.66
N ASP A 901 -78.06 38.17 -6.74
CA ASP A 901 -78.60 38.26 -8.10
C ASP A 901 -79.72 37.22 -8.32
N GLN A 902 -79.53 35.98 -7.84
CA GLN A 902 -80.55 34.94 -7.92
C GLN A 902 -81.81 35.29 -7.10
N GLU A 903 -81.64 35.80 -5.88
CA GLU A 903 -82.74 36.28 -5.03
C GLU A 903 -83.48 37.44 -5.70
N SER A 904 -82.77 38.40 -6.28
CA SER A 904 -83.37 39.51 -7.04
C SER A 904 -84.14 39.00 -8.27
N GLN A 905 -83.60 38.06 -9.03
CA GLN A 905 -84.30 37.44 -10.15
C GLN A 905 -85.57 36.71 -9.71
N ASP A 906 -85.54 36.04 -8.55
CA ASP A 906 -86.69 35.31 -8.02
C ASP A 906 -87.76 36.28 -7.47
N GLU A 907 -87.36 37.40 -6.85
CA GLU A 907 -88.28 38.50 -6.50
C GLU A 907 -88.94 39.10 -7.74
N VAL A 908 -88.19 39.30 -8.83
CA VAL A 908 -88.75 39.78 -10.11
C VAL A 908 -89.75 38.77 -10.68
N LYS A 909 -89.45 37.46 -10.63
CA LYS A 909 -90.41 36.42 -11.06
C LYS A 909 -91.67 36.41 -10.22
N GLU A 910 -91.55 36.59 -8.91
CA GLU A 910 -92.71 36.65 -8.01
C GLU A 910 -93.53 37.91 -8.24
N ALA A 911 -92.88 39.07 -8.42
CA ALA A 911 -93.55 40.30 -8.80
C ALA A 911 -94.32 40.15 -10.12
N ASN A 912 -93.72 39.50 -11.13
CA ASN A 912 -94.39 39.20 -12.40
C ASN A 912 -95.60 38.25 -12.21
N ARG A 913 -95.50 37.24 -11.34
CA ARG A 913 -96.66 36.38 -11.00
C ARG A 913 -97.80 37.16 -10.35
N VAL A 914 -97.48 38.07 -9.43
CA VAL A 914 -98.48 38.93 -8.79
C VAL A 914 -99.12 39.85 -9.83
N ILE A 915 -98.35 40.42 -10.75
CA ILE A 915 -98.86 41.20 -11.88
C ILE A 915 -99.82 40.35 -12.73
N ASP A 916 -99.42 39.13 -13.13
CA ASP A 916 -100.26 38.23 -13.91
C ASP A 916 -101.58 37.87 -13.17
N GLU A 917 -101.52 37.70 -11.85
CA GLU A 917 -102.71 37.44 -11.03
C GLU A 917 -103.62 38.67 -10.92
N LEU A 918 -103.04 39.86 -10.76
CA LEU A 918 -103.78 41.12 -10.78
C LEU A 918 -104.42 41.38 -12.14
N GLU A 919 -103.69 41.15 -13.25
CA GLU A 919 -104.25 41.23 -14.61
C GLU A 919 -105.39 40.23 -14.82
N ARG A 920 -105.29 39.03 -14.23
CA ARG A 920 -106.37 38.04 -14.28
C ARG A 920 -107.59 38.52 -13.49
N LYS A 921 -107.39 39.05 -12.29
CA LYS A 921 -108.47 39.63 -11.47
C LYS A 921 -109.10 40.85 -12.12
N ASP A 922 -108.32 41.68 -12.79
CA ASP A 922 -108.81 42.85 -13.53
C ASP A 922 -109.64 42.43 -14.76
N LYS A 923 -109.22 41.37 -15.46
CA LYS A 923 -110.03 40.74 -16.52
C LYS A 923 -111.32 40.13 -15.98
N ASP A 924 -111.26 39.43 -14.85
CA ASP A 924 -112.43 38.81 -14.21
C ASP A 924 -113.42 39.89 -13.73
N ALA A 925 -112.92 40.97 -13.12
CA ALA A 925 -113.71 42.12 -12.70
C ALA A 925 -114.31 42.89 -13.90
N SER A 926 -113.54 43.07 -14.97
CA SER A 926 -114.03 43.64 -16.24
C SER A 926 -115.15 42.76 -16.83
N ALA A 927 -115.00 41.44 -16.81
CA ALA A 927 -116.03 40.50 -17.26
C ALA A 927 -117.26 40.47 -16.33
N GLU A 928 -117.13 40.71 -15.03
CA GLU A 928 -118.28 40.93 -14.14
C GLU A 928 -118.99 42.25 -14.39
N LEU A 929 -118.25 43.34 -14.66
CA LEU A 929 -118.82 44.63 -15.03
C LEU A 929 -119.57 44.55 -16.37
N GLU A 930 -119.03 43.86 -17.37
CA GLU A 930 -119.75 43.59 -18.63
C GLU A 930 -121.00 42.73 -18.46
N ARG A 931 -121.10 41.92 -17.39
CA ARG A 931 -122.30 41.14 -17.05
C ARG A 931 -123.34 41.94 -16.26
N CYS A 932 -122.97 43.09 -15.72
CA CYS A 932 -123.84 43.96 -14.90
C CYS A 932 -124.32 45.23 -15.62
N GLY A 933 -123.82 45.50 -16.83
CA GLY A 933 -124.41 46.46 -17.77
C GLY A 933 -125.34 45.76 -18.75
#